data_AF-A0A815XRM9-F1
#
_entry.id   AF-A0A815XRM9-F1
#
_cell.length_a   1.000
_cell.length_b   1.000
_cell.length_c   1.000
_cell.angle_alpha   90.00
_cell.angle_beta   90.00
_cell.angle_gamma   90.00
#
_symmetry.space_group_name_H-M   'P 1'
#
loop_
_entity.id
_entity.type
_entity.pdbx_description
1 polymer ?
#
loop_
_entity_poly.entity_id
_entity_poly.type
_entity_poly.pdbx_seq_one_letter_code
_entity_poly.pdbx_strand_id
1 'polypeptide(L)'
;MSFFKKIYSTFSGKNNTLSEPVKLIGHIFDEHSEGIPFYDFVLTRFENFDQTNQDQENKTFTNDFDFIVECIMTSLTTVELSKKFPGRIDAYLYMFRRIAEYLIIVKRATTWTRSHEANVKALKEKIYELLSKVFIDNKGLQPNLSMTDKDQLRKMNVLQHLELITKIDAQTLPLFFAFIKLSFQASLALGENLQWKRIISNVQDYEIPLQEFVSKYIDSELAFRQFPLDLPGFIELINKKSIPKNSSDSPFNIFIRLCKSLNLKIDEFFWQFRPIFENGLRQKSFTFPHISSFLCMLGGQEMFFDQYLSSYAASVDLDDLWTTFLRIATEREMNAIIQKHLGSKLMNRTMNTSISNFKRYTKLVIECKLKVKEEHRSRFLEIYEKVFHGFINKQLTDEQYSYKYCKQDLEQFLFVGLELSTTHDLQQPSFLLILHRLLFRMYTQVSNRVDKIQRLFRNLSDFDQDLCEKNDPISIIKDEWLEEFLLRIPDDFLLDIKSYTYKPLCDSHHNNRWTIYVWKRIIRLSILRSKQDNVSDTLNKLNEWMKVVQHNVYNKSDTLTILLVINLFEMLIVKYTKSVLSLPNIEVILNFVENIRQEEMYEIDTKQLDEFMTSGLKSIENLLLLKGSCSTYRVLHNSTIAYFFLPKIDIQQILTDVNPQQYKFPSLPRKTELFISSIPKDISTTLTESKEEYFKRFLEQVNEWLQWFDRFLTISLYIIEWLKNLN
;
A
#
# COMPACT_ATOMS: atom_id res chain seq x y z
N MET A 1 -37.12 74.27 -25.98
CA MET A 1 -37.46 74.89 -24.68
C MET A 1 -36.44 74.34 -23.68
N SER A 2 -35.75 75.19 -22.90
CA SER A 2 -34.67 74.71 -22.01
C SER A 2 -35.20 73.72 -20.97
N PHE A 3 -34.38 72.74 -20.58
CA PHE A 3 -34.76 71.65 -19.67
C PHE A 3 -35.32 72.21 -18.36
N PHE A 4 -34.65 73.23 -17.82
CA PHE A 4 -35.09 73.96 -16.63
C PHE A 4 -36.49 74.56 -16.77
N LYS A 5 -36.81 75.21 -17.89
CA LYS A 5 -38.13 75.85 -18.09
C LYS A 5 -39.27 74.85 -18.07
N LYS A 6 -39.02 73.61 -18.51
CA LYS A 6 -40.01 72.53 -18.48
C LYS A 6 -40.29 72.07 -17.04
N ILE A 7 -39.25 71.79 -16.26
CA ILE A 7 -39.39 71.31 -14.86
C ILE A 7 -39.91 72.40 -13.93
N TYR A 8 -39.38 73.61 -14.06
CA TYR A 8 -39.81 74.76 -13.26
C TYR A 8 -41.31 75.01 -13.42
N SER A 9 -41.86 74.92 -14.64
CA SER A 9 -43.30 75.10 -14.90
C SER A 9 -44.19 74.02 -14.25
N THR A 10 -43.66 72.80 -14.10
CA THR A 10 -44.35 71.68 -13.44
C THR A 10 -44.30 71.81 -11.91
N PHE A 11 -43.24 72.41 -11.36
CA PHE A 11 -43.04 72.57 -9.92
C PHE A 11 -43.68 73.87 -9.37
N SER A 12 -43.67 74.96 -10.15
CA SER A 12 -44.21 76.27 -9.78
C SER A 12 -45.74 76.31 -9.70
N GLY A 13 -46.45 75.31 -10.23
CA GLY A 13 -47.90 75.16 -10.08
C GLY A 13 -48.37 74.74 -8.68
N LYS A 14 -47.46 74.47 -7.73
CA LYS A 14 -47.76 73.93 -6.39
C LYS A 14 -47.62 74.92 -5.21
N ASN A 15 -47.53 76.24 -5.42
CA ASN A 15 -47.32 77.26 -4.36
C ASN A 15 -46.02 77.10 -3.53
N ASN A 16 -44.99 76.42 -4.07
CA ASN A 16 -43.71 76.24 -3.39
C ASN A 16 -42.74 77.37 -3.75
N THR A 17 -42.28 78.14 -2.76
CA THR A 17 -41.17 79.09 -2.93
C THR A 17 -39.84 78.32 -3.03
N LEU A 18 -39.08 78.60 -4.10
CA LEU A 18 -37.75 78.03 -4.36
C LEU A 18 -36.68 79.11 -4.17
N SER A 19 -35.55 78.75 -3.57
CA SER A 19 -34.41 79.66 -3.42
C SER A 19 -33.69 79.91 -4.75
N GLU A 20 -33.07 81.08 -4.93
CA GLU A 20 -32.28 81.37 -6.14
C GLU A 20 -31.12 80.38 -6.38
N PRO A 21 -30.37 79.94 -5.36
CA PRO A 21 -29.33 78.92 -5.55
C PRO A 21 -29.86 77.58 -6.08
N VAL A 22 -31.07 77.15 -5.70
CA VAL A 22 -31.65 75.90 -6.22
C VAL A 22 -32.07 76.02 -7.68
N LYS A 23 -32.52 77.20 -8.12
CA LYS A 23 -32.84 77.45 -9.53
C LYS A 23 -31.59 77.29 -10.39
N LEU A 24 -30.43 77.70 -9.89
CA LEU A 24 -29.13 77.49 -10.56
C LEU A 24 -28.72 76.01 -10.61
N ILE A 25 -29.07 75.20 -9.60
CA ILE A 25 -28.89 73.73 -9.67
C ILE A 25 -29.74 73.12 -10.78
N GLY A 26 -30.98 73.60 -10.97
CA GLY A 26 -31.86 73.12 -12.06
C GLY A 26 -31.29 73.34 -13.47
N HIS A 27 -30.38 74.31 -13.63
CA HIS A 27 -29.67 74.59 -14.89
C HIS A 27 -28.45 73.72 -15.14
N ILE A 28 -28.00 72.89 -14.17
CA ILE A 28 -26.83 72.03 -14.33
C ILE A 28 -26.93 71.15 -15.58
N PHE A 29 -28.12 70.65 -15.88
CA PHE A 29 -28.33 69.71 -16.98
C PHE A 29 -28.45 70.39 -18.35
N ASP A 30 -28.54 71.72 -18.41
CA ASP A 30 -28.46 72.48 -19.67
C ASP A 30 -27.02 72.53 -20.23
N GLU A 31 -26.00 72.27 -19.39
CA GLU A 31 -24.60 72.23 -19.81
C GLU A 31 -24.30 71.12 -20.82
N HIS A 32 -23.28 71.35 -21.66
CA HIS A 32 -22.81 70.37 -22.65
C HIS A 32 -21.56 69.60 -22.22
N SER A 33 -20.85 70.03 -21.17
CA SER A 33 -19.62 69.41 -20.69
C SER A 33 -19.81 67.98 -20.15
N GLU A 34 -18.74 67.21 -20.14
CA GLU A 34 -18.63 65.86 -19.55
C GLU A 34 -17.32 65.75 -18.76
N GLY A 35 -17.15 64.71 -17.94
CA GLY A 35 -15.95 64.47 -17.14
C GLY A 35 -15.75 65.50 -16.02
N ILE A 36 -14.48 65.80 -15.72
CA ILE A 36 -14.08 66.73 -14.65
C ILE A 36 -14.73 68.12 -14.80
N PRO A 37 -14.77 68.76 -15.98
CA PRO A 37 -15.42 70.07 -16.14
C PRO A 37 -16.90 70.10 -15.74
N PHE A 38 -17.64 69.03 -16.03
CA PHE A 38 -19.04 68.92 -15.61
C PHE A 38 -19.15 68.69 -14.09
N TYR A 39 -18.26 67.86 -13.54
CA TYR A 39 -18.18 67.63 -12.10
C TYR A 39 -17.91 68.91 -11.32
N ASP A 40 -16.89 69.69 -11.70
CA ASP A 40 -16.51 70.93 -11.01
C ASP A 40 -17.64 71.96 -11.04
N PHE A 41 -18.38 72.01 -12.16
CA PHE A 41 -19.57 72.84 -12.28
C PHE A 41 -20.65 72.41 -11.28
N VAL A 42 -20.94 71.10 -11.20
CA VAL A 42 -21.90 70.56 -10.23
C VAL A 42 -21.45 70.84 -8.80
N LEU A 43 -20.18 70.58 -8.47
CA LEU A 43 -19.59 70.81 -7.16
C LEU A 43 -19.80 72.27 -6.73
N THR A 44 -19.42 73.22 -7.58
CA THR A 44 -19.56 74.67 -7.34
C THR A 44 -21.02 75.06 -7.07
N ARG A 45 -21.98 74.46 -7.79
CA ARG A 45 -23.42 74.77 -7.58
C ARG A 45 -23.94 74.23 -6.25
N PHE A 46 -23.53 73.03 -5.86
CA PHE A 46 -23.92 72.44 -4.58
C PHE A 46 -23.25 73.14 -3.39
N GLU A 47 -21.96 73.52 -3.49
CA GLU A 47 -21.26 74.27 -2.44
C GLU A 47 -21.88 75.66 -2.22
N ASN A 48 -22.24 76.37 -3.29
CA ASN A 48 -22.95 77.64 -3.18
C ASN A 48 -24.33 77.50 -2.51
N PHE A 49 -25.06 76.42 -2.83
CA PHE A 49 -26.34 76.10 -2.19
C PHE A 49 -26.15 75.78 -0.70
N ASP A 50 -25.11 75.01 -0.35
CA ASP A 50 -24.78 74.70 1.05
C ASP A 50 -24.46 75.96 1.86
N GLN A 51 -23.62 76.85 1.32
CA GLN A 51 -23.26 78.10 1.97
C GLN A 51 -24.48 79.00 2.17
N THR A 52 -25.29 79.18 1.14
CA THR A 52 -26.47 80.06 1.22
C THR A 52 -27.52 79.52 2.21
N ASN A 53 -27.67 78.20 2.32
CA ASN A 53 -28.60 77.60 3.29
C ASN A 53 -28.13 77.71 4.73
N GLN A 54 -26.82 77.70 4.98
CA GLN A 54 -26.25 77.97 6.31
C GLN A 54 -26.55 79.41 6.75
N ASP A 55 -26.52 80.36 5.82
CA ASP A 55 -26.74 81.78 6.08
C ASP A 55 -28.23 82.17 6.24
N GLN A 56 -29.18 81.38 5.69
CA GLN A 56 -30.61 81.76 5.57
C GLN A 56 -31.60 81.00 6.49
N GLU A 57 -31.11 80.20 7.45
CA GLU A 57 -31.93 79.42 8.39
C GLU A 57 -33.07 78.59 7.73
N ASN A 58 -32.75 77.82 6.69
CA ASN A 58 -33.52 76.65 6.21
C ASN A 58 -35.00 76.82 5.79
N LYS A 59 -35.54 78.03 5.63
CA LYS A 59 -37.00 78.23 5.43
C LYS A 59 -37.59 77.56 4.18
N THR A 60 -36.83 77.38 3.10
CA THR A 60 -37.27 76.74 1.84
C THR A 60 -36.63 75.37 1.58
N PHE A 61 -35.81 74.86 2.50
CA PHE A 61 -34.92 73.73 2.26
C PHE A 61 -35.65 72.45 1.81
N THR A 62 -36.81 72.14 2.39
CA THR A 62 -37.62 70.96 1.99
C THR A 62 -38.10 71.07 0.53
N ASN A 63 -38.58 72.25 0.11
CA ASN A 63 -39.03 72.48 -1.26
C ASN A 63 -37.86 72.46 -2.25
N ASP A 64 -36.74 73.05 -1.85
CA ASP A 64 -35.50 73.06 -2.64
C ASP A 64 -34.96 71.63 -2.83
N PHE A 65 -34.99 70.81 -1.77
CA PHE A 65 -34.63 69.39 -1.83
C PHE A 65 -35.49 68.60 -2.83
N ASP A 66 -36.82 68.73 -2.76
CA ASP A 66 -37.72 68.05 -3.69
C ASP A 66 -37.49 68.48 -5.14
N PHE A 67 -37.22 69.77 -5.35
CA PHE A 67 -36.88 70.30 -6.67
C PHE A 67 -35.56 69.75 -7.21
N ILE A 68 -34.53 69.63 -6.37
CA ILE A 68 -33.24 69.02 -6.75
C ILE A 68 -33.48 67.57 -7.17
N VAL A 69 -34.18 66.77 -6.35
CA VAL A 69 -34.46 65.36 -6.66
C VAL A 69 -35.21 65.23 -7.99
N GLU A 70 -36.23 66.05 -8.23
CA GLU A 70 -37.00 66.06 -9.47
C GLU A 70 -36.15 66.44 -10.70
N CYS A 71 -35.25 67.42 -10.56
CA CYS A 71 -34.31 67.81 -11.61
C CYS A 71 -33.40 66.64 -12.01
N ILE A 72 -32.80 65.97 -11.03
CA ILE A 72 -31.92 64.83 -11.32
C ILE A 72 -32.73 63.69 -11.93
N MET A 73 -33.89 63.35 -11.36
CA MET A 73 -34.74 62.26 -11.85
C MET A 73 -35.20 62.51 -13.30
N THR A 74 -35.58 63.75 -13.63
CA THR A 74 -35.95 64.12 -14.99
C THR A 74 -34.76 64.03 -15.95
N SER A 75 -33.55 64.37 -15.49
CA SER A 75 -32.33 64.22 -16.32
C SER A 75 -32.05 62.76 -16.68
N LEU A 76 -32.31 61.82 -15.74
CA LEU A 76 -32.07 60.39 -15.93
C LEU A 76 -33.14 59.71 -16.79
N THR A 77 -34.34 60.29 -16.87
CA THR A 77 -35.48 59.76 -17.64
C THR A 77 -35.59 60.37 -19.04
N THR A 78 -35.02 61.56 -19.25
CA THR A 78 -35.01 62.22 -20.56
C THR A 78 -34.02 61.54 -21.51
N VAL A 79 -34.49 61.09 -22.67
CA VAL A 79 -33.70 60.32 -23.66
C VAL A 79 -32.41 61.04 -24.08
N GLU A 80 -32.45 62.35 -24.29
CA GLU A 80 -31.27 63.12 -24.71
C GLU A 80 -30.22 63.27 -23.59
N LEU A 81 -30.66 63.50 -22.36
CA LEU A 81 -29.77 63.74 -21.22
C LEU A 81 -29.19 62.44 -20.65
N SER A 82 -30.00 61.38 -20.61
CA SER A 82 -29.54 60.04 -20.20
C SER A 82 -28.43 59.48 -21.09
N LYS A 83 -28.32 59.90 -22.36
CA LYS A 83 -27.18 59.54 -23.23
C LYS A 83 -25.85 60.09 -22.74
N LYS A 84 -25.86 61.22 -22.02
CA LYS A 84 -24.65 61.84 -21.42
C LYS A 84 -24.27 61.23 -20.07
N PHE A 85 -25.12 60.37 -19.50
CA PHE A 85 -24.87 59.73 -18.21
C PHE A 85 -23.51 59.05 -18.10
N PRO A 86 -23.01 58.29 -19.10
CA PRO A 86 -21.72 57.60 -18.99
C PRO A 86 -20.55 58.56 -18.76
N GLY A 87 -20.55 59.71 -19.45
CA GLY A 87 -19.52 60.75 -19.32
C GLY A 87 -19.71 61.65 -18.09
N ARG A 88 -20.79 61.47 -17.31
CA ARG A 88 -21.14 62.33 -16.16
C ARG A 88 -21.28 61.54 -14.85
N ILE A 89 -20.84 60.28 -14.81
CA ILE A 89 -21.06 59.37 -13.69
C ILE A 89 -20.54 59.93 -12.36
N ASP A 90 -19.37 60.57 -12.35
CA ASP A 90 -18.74 61.19 -11.18
C ASP A 90 -19.67 62.22 -10.52
N ALA A 91 -20.29 63.08 -11.36
CA ALA A 91 -21.22 64.10 -10.90
C ALA A 91 -22.51 63.46 -10.38
N TYR A 92 -23.05 62.42 -11.04
CA TYR A 92 -24.24 61.73 -10.58
C TYR A 92 -24.03 61.03 -9.22
N LEU A 93 -22.87 60.40 -9.00
CA LEU A 93 -22.51 59.79 -7.71
C LEU A 93 -22.40 60.85 -6.62
N TYR A 94 -21.74 61.99 -6.92
CA TYR A 94 -21.64 63.10 -5.98
C TYR A 94 -23.01 63.72 -5.65
N MET A 95 -23.84 64.00 -6.65
CA MET A 95 -25.18 64.55 -6.43
C MET A 95 -26.04 63.61 -5.60
N PHE A 96 -25.98 62.29 -5.86
CA PHE A 96 -26.70 61.30 -5.06
C PHE A 96 -26.25 61.33 -3.59
N ARG A 97 -24.94 61.41 -3.36
CA ARG A 97 -24.37 61.52 -2.01
C ARG A 97 -24.81 62.80 -1.29
N ARG A 98 -24.83 63.95 -1.98
CA ARG A 98 -25.39 65.20 -1.43
C ARG A 98 -26.87 65.09 -1.09
N ILE A 99 -27.68 64.48 -1.95
CA ILE A 99 -29.10 64.23 -1.69
C ILE A 99 -29.30 63.34 -0.46
N ALA A 100 -28.47 62.31 -0.28
CA ALA A 100 -28.53 61.47 0.90
C ALA A 100 -28.22 62.26 2.20
N GLU A 101 -27.25 63.18 2.16
CA GLU A 101 -26.95 64.08 3.28
C GLU A 101 -28.09 65.08 3.54
N TYR A 102 -28.68 65.65 2.49
CA TYR A 102 -29.84 66.53 2.61
C TYR A 102 -31.06 65.81 3.18
N LEU A 103 -31.29 64.54 2.83
CA LEU A 103 -32.38 63.75 3.40
C LEU A 103 -32.26 63.64 4.93
N ILE A 104 -31.05 63.58 5.49
CA ILE A 104 -30.83 63.57 6.95
C ILE A 104 -31.29 64.90 7.57
N ILE A 105 -31.05 66.02 6.88
CA ILE A 105 -31.48 67.35 7.30
C ILE A 105 -33.02 67.46 7.19
N VAL A 106 -33.60 67.05 6.06
CA VAL A 106 -35.07 67.06 5.86
C VAL A 106 -35.78 66.17 6.87
N LYS A 107 -35.22 65.00 7.24
CA LYS A 107 -35.78 64.13 8.29
C LYS A 107 -35.91 64.80 9.67
N ARG A 108 -35.16 65.88 9.92
CA ARG A 108 -35.25 66.67 11.16
C ARG A 108 -36.28 67.81 11.06
N ALA A 109 -36.80 68.10 9.86
CA ALA A 109 -37.80 69.13 9.64
C ALA A 109 -39.22 68.62 9.93
N THR A 110 -40.11 69.52 10.37
CA THR A 110 -41.52 69.21 10.65
C THR A 110 -42.33 68.83 9.40
N THR A 111 -41.87 69.22 8.22
CA THR A 111 -42.50 68.96 6.92
C THR A 111 -42.12 67.60 6.32
N TRP A 112 -41.34 66.78 7.03
CA TRP A 112 -40.92 65.48 6.54
C TRP A 112 -42.10 64.52 6.34
N THR A 113 -42.04 63.75 5.25
CA THR A 113 -42.99 62.68 4.94
C THR A 113 -42.25 61.46 4.38
N ARG A 114 -42.87 60.29 4.45
CA ARG A 114 -42.35 59.05 3.85
C ARG A 114 -42.13 59.15 2.33
N SER A 115 -42.79 60.09 1.64
CA SER A 115 -42.60 60.27 0.19
C SER A 115 -41.21 60.79 -0.18
N HIS A 116 -40.56 61.57 0.69
CA HIS A 116 -39.19 62.04 0.44
C HIS A 116 -38.19 60.88 0.37
N GLU A 117 -38.31 59.92 1.30
CA GLU A 117 -37.47 58.72 1.32
C GLU A 117 -37.78 57.80 0.13
N ALA A 118 -39.06 57.69 -0.25
CA ALA A 118 -39.45 56.97 -1.46
C ALA A 118 -38.86 57.61 -2.73
N ASN A 119 -38.82 58.93 -2.82
CA ASN A 119 -38.26 59.66 -3.97
C ASN A 119 -36.73 59.47 -4.07
N VAL A 120 -35.99 59.55 -2.95
CA VAL A 120 -34.54 59.27 -2.95
C VAL A 120 -34.26 57.81 -3.30
N LYS A 121 -35.11 56.89 -2.83
CA LYS A 121 -35.01 55.47 -3.19
C LYS A 121 -35.26 55.26 -4.69
N ALA A 122 -36.29 55.87 -5.26
CA ALA A 122 -36.58 55.82 -6.69
C ALA A 122 -35.43 56.42 -7.53
N LEU A 123 -34.84 57.53 -7.07
CA LEU A 123 -33.66 58.12 -7.70
C LEU A 123 -32.48 57.15 -7.71
N LYS A 124 -32.17 56.52 -6.56
CA LYS A 124 -31.13 55.50 -6.44
C LYS A 124 -31.36 54.35 -7.42
N GLU A 125 -32.57 53.80 -7.41
CA GLU A 125 -32.97 52.69 -8.29
C GLU A 125 -32.78 53.09 -9.76
N LYS A 126 -33.12 54.33 -10.15
CA LYS A 126 -32.95 54.79 -11.52
C LYS A 126 -31.49 54.99 -11.93
N ILE A 127 -30.65 55.53 -11.05
CA ILE A 127 -29.20 55.62 -11.27
C ILE A 127 -28.62 54.21 -11.49
N TYR A 128 -29.04 53.25 -10.67
CA TYR A 128 -28.55 51.87 -10.73
C TYR A 128 -29.02 51.13 -11.99
N GLU A 129 -30.28 51.35 -12.40
CA GLU A 129 -30.83 50.85 -13.66
C GLU A 129 -30.02 51.38 -14.84
N LEU A 130 -29.77 52.69 -14.88
CA LEU A 130 -29.04 53.33 -15.97
C LEU A 130 -27.56 52.91 -15.99
N LEU A 131 -26.94 52.76 -14.81
CA LEU A 131 -25.59 52.23 -14.67
C LEU A 131 -25.46 50.81 -15.23
N SER A 132 -26.39 49.92 -14.85
CA SER A 132 -26.46 48.55 -15.37
C SER A 132 -26.61 48.54 -16.88
N LYS A 133 -27.54 49.36 -17.41
CA LYS A 133 -27.81 49.44 -18.84
C LYS A 133 -26.60 49.93 -19.62
N VAL A 134 -25.96 51.01 -19.18
CA VAL A 134 -24.75 51.55 -19.82
C VAL A 134 -23.63 50.54 -19.81
N PHE A 135 -23.45 49.81 -18.70
CA PHE A 135 -22.45 48.75 -18.60
C PHE A 135 -22.71 47.64 -19.62
N ILE A 136 -23.95 47.15 -19.72
CA ILE A 136 -24.34 46.11 -20.69
C ILE A 136 -24.13 46.60 -22.13
N ASP A 137 -24.70 47.76 -22.47
CA ASP A 137 -24.69 48.33 -23.83
C ASP A 137 -23.26 48.58 -24.34
N ASN A 138 -22.30 48.82 -23.43
CA ASN A 138 -20.90 49.08 -23.76
C ASN A 138 -19.96 47.91 -23.44
N LYS A 139 -20.49 46.70 -23.17
CA LYS A 139 -19.68 45.51 -22.79
C LYS A 139 -18.68 45.80 -21.65
N GLY A 140 -19.11 46.60 -20.69
CA GLY A 140 -18.34 47.01 -19.52
C GLY A 140 -17.34 48.14 -19.75
N LEU A 141 -17.09 48.60 -20.98
CA LEU A 141 -16.12 49.67 -21.24
C LEU A 141 -16.55 51.03 -20.67
N GLN A 142 -17.85 51.25 -20.46
CA GLN A 142 -18.42 52.45 -19.83
C GLN A 142 -19.36 52.04 -18.69
N PRO A 143 -19.60 52.92 -17.69
CA PRO A 143 -18.95 54.23 -17.50
C PRO A 143 -17.55 54.10 -16.87
N ASN A 144 -16.78 55.19 -16.86
CA ASN A 144 -15.48 55.27 -16.20
C ASN A 144 -15.43 56.50 -15.30
N LEU A 145 -14.72 56.41 -14.17
CA LEU A 145 -14.42 57.58 -13.35
C LEU A 145 -13.44 58.48 -14.10
N SER A 146 -13.74 59.77 -14.17
CA SER A 146 -12.83 60.80 -14.68
C SER A 146 -12.03 61.46 -13.56
N MET A 147 -12.56 61.44 -12.33
CA MET A 147 -11.98 62.06 -11.15
C MET A 147 -10.71 61.35 -10.67
N THR A 148 -9.66 62.13 -10.43
CA THR A 148 -8.39 61.66 -9.84
C THR A 148 -8.12 62.26 -8.46
N ASP A 149 -8.88 63.25 -8.02
CA ASP A 149 -8.74 63.84 -6.69
C ASP A 149 -9.20 62.86 -5.60
N LYS A 150 -8.31 62.58 -4.65
CA LYS A 150 -8.53 61.56 -3.62
C LYS A 150 -9.67 61.93 -2.67
N ASP A 151 -9.81 63.21 -2.34
CA ASP A 151 -10.84 63.65 -1.39
C ASP A 151 -12.21 63.63 -2.08
N GLN A 152 -12.30 64.05 -3.34
CA GLN A 152 -13.55 63.96 -4.11
C GLN A 152 -13.95 62.51 -4.40
N LEU A 153 -13.01 61.60 -4.67
CA LEU A 153 -13.30 60.17 -4.82
C LEU A 153 -13.81 59.53 -3.52
N ARG A 154 -13.17 59.82 -2.38
CA ARG A 154 -13.69 59.41 -1.06
C ARG A 154 -15.07 59.96 -0.83
N LYS A 155 -15.32 61.19 -1.28
CA LYS A 155 -16.62 61.81 -1.18
C LYS A 155 -17.71 61.11 -2.02
N MET A 156 -17.40 60.48 -3.15
CA MET A 156 -18.37 59.72 -3.94
C MET A 156 -18.71 58.35 -3.32
N ASN A 157 -17.83 57.82 -2.46
CA ASN A 157 -18.00 56.56 -1.71
C ASN A 157 -18.50 55.37 -2.56
N VAL A 158 -17.87 55.16 -3.72
CA VAL A 158 -18.26 54.10 -4.68
C VAL A 158 -18.27 52.70 -4.03
N LEU A 159 -17.33 52.42 -3.13
CA LEU A 159 -17.24 51.13 -2.44
C LEU A 159 -18.48 50.84 -1.58
N GLN A 160 -19.04 51.85 -0.89
CA GLN A 160 -20.26 51.67 -0.11
C GLN A 160 -21.44 51.25 -1.01
N HIS A 161 -21.52 51.78 -2.23
CA HIS A 161 -22.55 51.37 -3.18
C HIS A 161 -22.43 49.90 -3.60
N LEU A 162 -21.20 49.42 -3.77
CA LEU A 162 -20.91 48.01 -4.04
C LEU A 162 -21.28 47.13 -2.84
N GLU A 163 -20.93 47.53 -1.61
CA GLU A 163 -21.21 46.78 -0.38
C GLU A 163 -22.71 46.66 -0.07
N LEU A 164 -23.54 47.55 -0.59
CA LEU A 164 -25.00 47.45 -0.49
C LEU A 164 -25.60 46.34 -1.37
N ILE A 165 -24.83 45.76 -2.29
CA ILE A 165 -25.27 44.63 -3.12
C ILE A 165 -24.96 43.33 -2.37
N THR A 166 -25.94 42.84 -1.62
CA THR A 166 -25.78 41.62 -0.81
C THR A 166 -26.21 40.34 -1.55
N LYS A 167 -26.97 40.47 -2.64
CA LYS A 167 -27.52 39.36 -3.42
C LYS A 167 -27.24 39.51 -4.92
N ILE A 168 -26.72 38.45 -5.53
CA ILE A 168 -26.36 38.41 -6.95
C ILE A 168 -27.24 37.41 -7.70
N ASP A 169 -28.11 37.93 -8.56
CA ASP A 169 -28.93 37.23 -9.53
C ASP A 169 -28.64 37.73 -10.96
N ALA A 170 -29.36 37.22 -11.97
CA ALA A 170 -29.15 37.62 -13.37
C ALA A 170 -29.44 39.12 -13.64
N GLN A 171 -30.28 39.75 -12.82
CA GLN A 171 -30.63 41.17 -12.95
C GLN A 171 -29.62 42.07 -12.24
N THR A 172 -29.11 41.67 -11.06
CA THR A 172 -28.18 42.48 -10.28
C THR A 172 -26.71 42.28 -10.67
N LEU A 173 -26.37 41.21 -11.38
CA LEU A 173 -24.99 40.93 -11.81
C LEU A 173 -24.35 42.05 -12.65
N PRO A 174 -25.02 42.66 -13.65
CA PRO A 174 -24.44 43.77 -14.42
C PRO A 174 -24.17 45.00 -13.56
N LEU A 175 -25.07 45.31 -12.62
CA LEU A 175 -24.89 46.39 -11.66
C LEU A 175 -23.67 46.15 -10.77
N PHE A 176 -23.54 44.91 -10.28
CA PHE A 176 -22.42 44.48 -9.46
C PHE A 176 -21.09 44.65 -10.19
N PHE A 177 -20.99 44.19 -11.44
CA PHE A 177 -19.79 44.38 -12.26
C PHE A 177 -19.49 45.85 -12.56
N ALA A 178 -20.51 46.66 -12.82
CA ALA A 178 -20.33 48.09 -13.01
C ALA A 178 -19.73 48.75 -11.77
N PHE A 179 -20.26 48.45 -10.58
CA PHE A 179 -19.71 48.98 -9.34
C PHE A 179 -18.33 48.42 -9.00
N ILE A 180 -18.05 47.13 -9.24
CA ILE A 180 -16.70 46.58 -9.06
C ILE A 180 -15.68 47.35 -9.90
N LYS A 181 -16.01 47.59 -11.18
CA LYS A 181 -15.15 48.33 -12.09
C LYS A 181 -14.86 49.74 -11.55
N LEU A 182 -15.90 50.48 -11.17
CA LEU A 182 -15.74 51.84 -10.63
C LEU A 182 -14.98 51.82 -9.29
N SER A 183 -15.23 50.83 -8.43
CA SER A 183 -14.51 50.67 -7.16
C SER A 183 -13.04 50.37 -7.37
N PHE A 184 -12.66 49.55 -8.36
CA PHE A 184 -11.25 49.33 -8.71
C PHE A 184 -10.59 50.60 -9.26
N GLN A 185 -11.27 51.36 -10.11
CA GLN A 185 -10.77 52.65 -10.60
C GLN A 185 -10.54 53.65 -9.44
N ALA A 186 -11.50 53.76 -8.52
CA ALA A 186 -11.38 54.60 -7.34
C ALA A 186 -10.23 54.12 -6.43
N SER A 187 -10.15 52.81 -6.16
CA SER A 187 -9.09 52.19 -5.36
C SER A 187 -7.70 52.48 -5.92
N LEU A 188 -7.53 52.38 -7.24
CA LEU A 188 -6.26 52.68 -7.92
C LEU A 188 -5.85 54.15 -7.72
N ALA A 189 -6.78 55.09 -7.90
CA ALA A 189 -6.52 56.51 -7.70
C ALA A 189 -6.24 56.86 -6.22
N LEU A 190 -6.88 56.18 -5.28
CA LEU A 190 -6.66 56.36 -3.85
C LEU A 190 -5.33 55.75 -3.37
N GLY A 191 -4.82 54.73 -4.06
CA GLY A 191 -3.68 53.92 -3.64
C GLY A 191 -4.07 52.81 -2.66
N GLU A 192 -5.33 52.38 -2.70
CA GLU A 192 -5.86 51.28 -1.89
C GLU A 192 -5.76 49.95 -2.65
N ASN A 193 -5.58 48.84 -1.93
CA ASN A 193 -5.45 47.50 -2.50
C ASN A 193 -6.77 46.72 -2.37
N LEU A 194 -7.74 47.03 -3.23
CA LEU A 194 -8.98 46.28 -3.33
C LEU A 194 -8.74 44.97 -4.11
N GLN A 195 -9.27 43.85 -3.61
CA GLN A 195 -9.09 42.51 -4.20
C GLN A 195 -10.43 41.83 -4.46
N TRP A 196 -10.50 41.05 -5.54
CA TRP A 196 -11.69 40.27 -5.91
C TRP A 196 -12.18 39.37 -4.77
N LYS A 197 -11.28 38.65 -4.10
CA LYS A 197 -11.63 37.82 -2.95
C LYS A 197 -12.45 38.58 -1.90
N ARG A 198 -12.01 39.77 -1.50
CA ARG A 198 -12.71 40.59 -0.48
C ARG A 198 -14.10 41.01 -0.96
N ILE A 199 -14.21 41.44 -2.22
CA ILE A 199 -15.48 41.83 -2.81
C ILE A 199 -16.45 40.65 -2.82
N ILE A 200 -15.99 39.48 -3.30
CA ILE A 200 -16.82 38.28 -3.44
C ILE A 200 -17.26 37.76 -2.06
N SER A 201 -16.38 37.81 -1.06
CA SER A 201 -16.69 37.40 0.31
C SER A 201 -17.81 38.23 0.97
N ASN A 202 -17.92 39.51 0.63
CA ASN A 202 -18.91 40.43 1.20
C ASN A 202 -20.35 40.18 0.69
N VAL A 203 -20.49 39.53 -0.47
CA VAL A 203 -21.80 39.11 -0.97
C VAL A 203 -22.31 37.93 -0.15
N GLN A 204 -23.56 38.04 0.31
CA GLN A 204 -24.21 37.02 1.13
C GLN A 204 -24.70 35.88 0.24
N ASP A 205 -25.49 36.21 -0.78
CA ASP A 205 -26.22 35.23 -1.58
C ASP A 205 -25.96 35.38 -3.07
N TYR A 206 -25.90 34.21 -3.72
CA TYR A 206 -25.33 34.05 -5.05
C TYR A 206 -26.25 33.11 -5.83
N GLU A 207 -27.35 33.62 -6.37
CA GLU A 207 -28.46 32.85 -6.98
C GLU A 207 -28.28 32.56 -8.48
N ILE A 208 -27.12 32.83 -9.05
CA ILE A 208 -26.76 32.44 -10.42
C ILE A 208 -25.82 31.21 -10.47
N PRO A 209 -25.81 30.42 -11.54
CA PRO A 209 -24.77 29.41 -11.75
C PRO A 209 -23.37 30.05 -11.86
N LEU A 210 -22.34 29.33 -11.41
CA LEU A 210 -20.94 29.78 -11.51
C LEU A 210 -20.53 30.08 -12.96
N GLN A 211 -20.99 29.25 -13.90
CA GLN A 211 -20.72 29.38 -15.33
C GLN A 211 -21.31 30.67 -15.90
N GLU A 212 -22.50 31.09 -15.42
CA GLU A 212 -23.14 32.31 -15.87
C GLU A 212 -22.38 33.54 -15.39
N PHE A 213 -21.95 33.55 -14.11
CA PHE A 213 -21.08 34.60 -13.58
C PHE A 213 -19.81 34.75 -14.43
N VAL A 214 -19.12 33.64 -14.67
CA VAL A 214 -17.86 33.65 -15.45
C VAL A 214 -18.10 34.05 -16.90
N SER A 215 -19.16 33.56 -17.54
CA SER A 215 -19.50 33.96 -18.92
C SER A 215 -19.72 35.46 -19.02
N LYS A 216 -20.45 36.06 -18.07
CA LYS A 216 -20.69 37.51 -18.06
C LYS A 216 -19.44 38.33 -17.71
N TYR A 217 -18.56 37.79 -16.87
CA TYR A 217 -17.25 38.38 -16.65
C TYR A 217 -16.43 38.38 -17.95
N ILE A 218 -16.39 37.25 -18.67
CA ILE A 218 -15.65 37.13 -19.94
C ILE A 218 -16.21 38.12 -20.99
N ASP A 219 -17.54 38.25 -21.10
CA ASP A 219 -18.19 39.23 -21.99
C ASP A 219 -17.73 40.67 -21.73
N SER A 220 -17.28 40.97 -20.51
CA SER A 220 -16.83 42.28 -20.04
C SER A 220 -15.37 42.31 -19.57
N GLU A 221 -14.56 41.32 -19.91
CA GLU A 221 -13.20 41.11 -19.38
C GLU A 221 -12.29 42.32 -19.64
N LEU A 222 -12.49 42.98 -20.79
CA LEU A 222 -11.75 44.18 -21.17
C LEU A 222 -11.87 45.31 -20.13
N ALA A 223 -13.00 45.39 -19.43
CA ALA A 223 -13.23 46.37 -18.37
C ALA A 223 -12.36 46.12 -17.13
N PHE A 224 -11.89 44.89 -16.93
CA PHE A 224 -11.14 44.45 -15.75
C PHE A 224 -9.66 44.20 -16.04
N ARG A 225 -9.11 44.61 -17.20
CA ARG A 225 -7.70 44.37 -17.56
C ARG A 225 -6.67 44.79 -16.50
N GLN A 226 -6.93 45.87 -15.77
CA GLN A 226 -6.03 46.34 -14.71
C GLN A 226 -6.15 45.52 -13.40
N PHE A 227 -7.31 44.88 -13.20
CA PHE A 227 -7.64 44.08 -12.02
C PHE A 227 -8.40 42.83 -12.46
N PRO A 228 -7.74 41.90 -13.18
CA PRO A 228 -8.40 40.70 -13.68
C PRO A 228 -8.90 39.85 -12.50
N LEU A 229 -9.96 39.08 -12.71
CA LEU A 229 -10.44 38.10 -11.74
C LEU A 229 -9.31 37.10 -11.44
N ASP A 230 -8.72 37.23 -10.26
CA ASP A 230 -7.58 36.46 -9.84
C ASP A 230 -7.99 35.10 -9.27
N LEU A 231 -7.00 34.22 -9.09
CA LEU A 231 -7.24 32.89 -8.58
C LEU A 231 -7.88 32.90 -7.16
N PRO A 232 -7.41 33.72 -6.20
CA PRO A 232 -8.08 33.86 -4.90
C PRO A 232 -9.56 34.28 -5.01
N GLY A 233 -9.89 35.22 -5.91
CA GLY A 233 -11.27 35.62 -6.16
C GLY A 233 -12.12 34.49 -6.75
N PHE A 234 -11.58 33.76 -7.74
CA PHE A 234 -12.27 32.61 -8.33
C PHE A 234 -12.51 31.47 -7.33
N ILE A 235 -11.52 31.17 -6.48
CA ILE A 235 -11.62 30.18 -5.40
C ILE A 235 -12.69 30.58 -4.38
N GLU A 236 -12.74 31.85 -4.00
CA GLU A 236 -13.79 32.37 -3.10
C GLU A 236 -15.18 32.27 -3.74
N LEU A 237 -15.29 32.53 -5.04
CA LEU A 237 -16.54 32.37 -5.77
C LEU A 237 -17.03 30.91 -5.77
N ILE A 238 -16.12 29.95 -5.95
CA ILE A 238 -16.44 28.52 -5.81
C ILE A 238 -16.90 28.21 -4.38
N ASN A 239 -16.21 28.72 -3.37
CA ASN A 239 -16.56 28.49 -1.96
C ASN A 239 -17.96 29.00 -1.60
N LYS A 240 -18.36 30.14 -2.17
CA LYS A 240 -19.68 30.76 -1.96
C LYS A 240 -20.81 30.09 -2.71
N LYS A 241 -20.51 29.34 -3.77
CA LYS A 241 -21.53 28.67 -4.60
C LYS A 241 -21.76 27.25 -4.12
N SER A 242 -23.02 26.87 -3.95
CA SER A 242 -23.36 25.48 -3.68
C SER A 242 -22.99 24.62 -4.90
N ILE A 243 -22.24 23.55 -4.65
CA ILE A 243 -21.87 22.59 -5.69
C ILE A 243 -23.16 21.95 -6.21
N PRO A 244 -23.45 22.01 -7.53
CA PRO A 244 -24.66 21.42 -8.06
C PRO A 244 -24.66 19.91 -7.78
N LYS A 245 -25.68 19.43 -7.04
CA LYS A 245 -25.81 17.99 -6.72
C LYS A 245 -26.26 17.15 -7.92
N ASN A 246 -26.85 17.78 -8.94
CA ASN A 246 -27.59 17.12 -10.03
C ASN A 246 -27.00 17.37 -11.43
N SER A 247 -25.76 17.86 -11.57
CA SER A 247 -25.16 17.98 -12.90
C SER A 247 -24.70 16.61 -13.41
N SER A 248 -24.96 16.32 -14.69
CA SER A 248 -24.42 15.14 -15.37
C SER A 248 -22.89 15.14 -15.45
N ASP A 249 -22.29 16.33 -15.36
CA ASP A 249 -20.85 16.55 -15.39
C ASP A 249 -20.29 16.81 -13.99
N SER A 250 -19.08 16.32 -13.71
CA SER A 250 -18.44 16.50 -12.40
C SER A 250 -18.17 17.99 -12.14
N PRO A 251 -18.47 18.52 -10.94
CA PRO A 251 -18.25 19.94 -10.63
C PRO A 251 -16.78 20.36 -10.81
N PHE A 252 -15.84 19.43 -10.61
CA PHE A 252 -14.42 19.69 -10.81
C PHE A 252 -14.05 19.89 -12.29
N ASN A 253 -14.69 19.17 -13.22
CA ASN A 253 -14.49 19.40 -14.67
C ASN A 253 -14.92 20.82 -15.05
N ILE A 254 -16.03 21.27 -14.46
CA ILE A 254 -16.56 22.62 -14.64
C ILE A 254 -15.54 23.64 -14.12
N PHE A 255 -15.01 23.46 -12.91
CA PHE A 255 -14.01 24.37 -12.34
C PHE A 255 -12.76 24.47 -13.21
N ILE A 256 -12.21 23.35 -13.69
CA ILE A 256 -11.02 23.36 -14.54
C ILE A 256 -11.29 24.01 -15.90
N ARG A 257 -12.46 23.77 -16.51
CA ARG A 257 -12.85 24.45 -17.75
C ARG A 257 -12.94 25.95 -17.56
N LEU A 258 -13.52 26.39 -16.43
CA LEU A 258 -13.64 27.81 -16.10
C LEU A 258 -12.29 28.45 -15.77
N CYS A 259 -11.39 27.75 -15.07
CA CYS A 259 -10.00 28.20 -14.87
C CYS A 259 -9.31 28.45 -16.22
N LYS A 260 -9.46 27.52 -17.18
CA LYS A 260 -8.89 27.67 -18.53
C LYS A 260 -9.50 28.86 -19.28
N SER A 261 -10.81 29.06 -19.22
CA SER A 261 -11.46 30.20 -19.88
C SER A 261 -11.05 31.54 -19.28
N LEU A 262 -10.70 31.57 -18.00
CA LEU A 262 -10.18 32.75 -17.30
C LEU A 262 -8.66 32.91 -17.40
N ASN A 263 -7.98 32.03 -18.15
CA ASN A 263 -6.52 31.99 -18.27
C ASN A 263 -5.79 31.90 -16.90
N LEU A 264 -6.39 31.20 -15.94
CA LEU A 264 -5.81 30.96 -14.62
C LEU A 264 -4.88 29.75 -14.63
N LYS A 265 -3.80 29.81 -13.83
CA LYS A 265 -2.85 28.71 -13.68
C LYS A 265 -3.48 27.53 -12.93
N ILE A 266 -3.58 26.39 -13.61
CA ILE A 266 -4.22 25.18 -13.09
C ILE A 266 -3.48 24.59 -11.87
N ASP A 267 -2.15 24.58 -11.88
CA ASP A 267 -1.38 24.01 -10.78
C ASP A 267 -1.54 24.83 -9.49
N GLU A 268 -1.51 26.17 -9.60
CA GLU A 268 -1.80 27.06 -8.47
C GLU A 268 -3.25 26.90 -7.98
N PHE A 269 -4.20 26.65 -8.89
CA PHE A 269 -5.58 26.37 -8.53
C PHE A 269 -5.69 25.15 -7.60
N PHE A 270 -5.05 24.03 -7.93
CA PHE A 270 -5.08 22.85 -7.07
C PHE A 270 -4.49 23.11 -5.68
N TRP A 271 -3.43 23.91 -5.58
CA TRP A 271 -2.91 24.31 -4.27
C TRP A 271 -3.90 25.11 -3.44
N GLN A 272 -4.52 26.12 -4.02
CA GLN A 272 -5.45 27.00 -3.30
C GLN A 272 -6.84 26.37 -3.07
N PHE A 273 -7.24 25.41 -3.90
CA PHE A 273 -8.54 24.75 -3.81
C PHE A 273 -8.59 23.65 -2.73
N ARG A 274 -7.43 23.13 -2.30
CA ARG A 274 -7.36 22.04 -1.31
C ARG A 274 -8.19 22.27 -0.03
N PRO A 275 -8.15 23.44 0.64
CA PRO A 275 -8.96 23.67 1.84
C PRO A 275 -10.48 23.61 1.57
N ILE A 276 -10.92 24.06 0.39
CA ILE A 276 -12.32 23.98 -0.02
C ILE A 276 -12.74 22.53 -0.22
N PHE A 277 -11.88 21.74 -0.89
CA PHE A 277 -12.11 20.32 -1.06
C PHE A 277 -12.22 19.60 0.29
N GLU A 278 -11.29 19.83 1.21
CA GLU A 278 -11.30 19.23 2.55
C GLU A 278 -12.55 19.62 3.36
N ASN A 279 -12.97 20.89 3.28
CA ASN A 279 -14.21 21.33 3.92
C ASN A 279 -15.44 20.68 3.28
N GLY A 280 -15.49 20.58 1.94
CA GLY A 280 -16.58 19.93 1.21
C GLY A 280 -16.68 18.43 1.50
N LEU A 281 -15.56 17.75 1.77
CA LEU A 281 -15.57 16.37 2.28
C LEU A 281 -16.22 16.27 3.66
N ARG A 282 -15.83 17.13 4.61
CA ARG A 282 -16.41 17.15 5.97
C ARG A 282 -17.92 17.42 5.95
N GLN A 283 -18.37 18.29 5.05
CA GLN A 283 -19.78 18.65 4.88
C GLN A 283 -20.57 17.65 4.00
N LYS A 284 -19.91 16.60 3.47
CA LYS A 284 -20.50 15.65 2.51
C LYS A 284 -21.15 16.33 1.30
N SER A 285 -20.53 17.41 0.82
CA SER A 285 -20.98 18.21 -0.32
C SER A 285 -20.68 17.53 -1.67
N PHE A 286 -19.74 16.57 -1.70
CA PHE A 286 -19.37 15.81 -2.90
C PHE A 286 -19.90 14.38 -2.85
N THR A 287 -20.32 13.86 -4.00
CA THR A 287 -20.72 12.46 -4.17
C THR A 287 -19.52 11.59 -4.54
N PHE A 288 -19.61 10.26 -4.33
CA PHE A 288 -18.58 9.31 -4.81
C PHE A 288 -18.24 9.47 -6.31
N PRO A 289 -19.21 9.63 -7.23
CA PRO A 289 -18.91 9.97 -8.62
C PRO A 289 -18.02 11.20 -8.79
N HIS A 290 -18.31 12.27 -8.05
CA HIS A 290 -17.53 13.51 -8.15
C HIS A 290 -16.08 13.28 -7.71
N ILE A 291 -15.89 12.63 -6.56
CA ILE A 291 -14.55 12.34 -6.01
C ILE A 291 -13.77 11.40 -6.92
N SER A 292 -14.38 10.32 -7.38
CA SER A 292 -13.72 9.33 -8.25
C SER A 292 -13.25 9.97 -9.55
N SER A 293 -14.11 10.80 -10.16
CA SER A 293 -13.76 11.55 -11.38
C SER A 293 -12.64 12.55 -11.13
N PHE A 294 -12.64 13.23 -9.97
CA PHE A 294 -11.62 14.20 -9.61
C PHE A 294 -10.25 13.55 -9.40
N LEU A 295 -10.20 12.45 -8.65
CA LEU A 295 -8.96 11.70 -8.44
C LEU A 295 -8.41 11.15 -9.77
N CYS A 296 -9.26 10.65 -10.67
CA CYS A 296 -8.82 10.21 -11.99
C CYS A 296 -8.22 11.35 -12.82
N MET A 297 -8.84 12.54 -12.77
CA MET A 297 -8.32 13.72 -13.46
C MET A 297 -6.92 14.11 -12.95
N LEU A 298 -6.67 13.94 -11.65
CA LEU A 298 -5.35 14.18 -11.04
C LEU A 298 -4.36 13.04 -11.31
N GLY A 299 -4.78 11.91 -11.91
CA GLY A 299 -3.94 10.74 -12.14
C GLY A 299 -2.70 11.00 -12.99
N GLY A 300 -2.63 12.11 -13.74
CA GLY A 300 -1.43 12.54 -14.47
C GLY A 300 -0.46 13.40 -13.64
N GLN A 301 -0.82 13.81 -12.43
CA GLN A 301 -0.07 14.73 -11.58
C GLN A 301 0.15 14.09 -10.19
N GLU A 302 1.22 13.30 -10.05
CA GLU A 302 1.45 12.45 -8.86
C GLU A 302 1.33 13.18 -7.52
N MET A 303 1.95 14.36 -7.42
CA MET A 303 1.95 15.16 -6.19
C MET A 303 0.52 15.56 -5.75
N PHE A 304 -0.30 16.06 -6.69
CA PHE A 304 -1.66 16.44 -6.38
C PHE A 304 -2.53 15.21 -6.13
N PHE A 305 -2.37 14.14 -6.91
CA PHE A 305 -3.10 12.90 -6.70
C PHE A 305 -2.92 12.37 -5.27
N ASP A 306 -1.68 12.23 -4.79
CA ASP A 306 -1.42 11.71 -3.44
C ASP A 306 -1.97 12.64 -2.34
N GLN A 307 -1.82 13.96 -2.48
CA GLN A 307 -2.33 14.90 -1.49
C GLN A 307 -3.85 14.83 -1.36
N TYR A 308 -4.57 14.89 -2.49
CA TYR A 308 -6.03 14.84 -2.50
C TYR A 308 -6.57 13.47 -2.09
N LEU A 309 -5.93 12.38 -2.54
CA LEU A 309 -6.27 11.03 -2.10
C LEU A 309 -6.03 10.87 -0.59
N SER A 310 -4.95 11.42 -0.05
CA SER A 310 -4.65 11.39 1.38
C SER A 310 -5.71 12.13 2.20
N SER A 311 -6.09 13.34 1.79
CA SER A 311 -7.18 14.09 2.44
C SER A 311 -8.51 13.36 2.36
N TYR A 312 -8.81 12.73 1.22
CA TYR A 312 -10.01 11.90 1.05
C TYR A 312 -9.99 10.67 1.97
N ALA A 313 -8.92 9.86 1.90
CA ALA A 313 -8.79 8.63 2.66
C ALA A 313 -8.75 8.86 4.18
N ALA A 314 -8.34 10.04 4.65
CA ALA A 314 -8.42 10.42 6.06
C ALA A 314 -9.84 10.84 6.51
N SER A 315 -10.71 11.22 5.57
CA SER A 315 -12.03 11.80 5.86
C SER A 315 -13.20 10.83 5.67
N VAL A 316 -12.95 9.63 5.13
CA VAL A 316 -14.01 8.63 4.83
C VAL A 316 -13.76 7.30 5.51
N ASP A 317 -14.80 6.48 5.63
CA ASP A 317 -14.68 5.12 6.12
C ASP A 317 -14.01 4.19 5.10
N LEU A 318 -13.63 2.98 5.54
CA LEU A 318 -12.95 2.03 4.66
C LEU A 318 -13.87 1.58 3.51
N ASP A 319 -15.17 1.43 3.76
CA ASP A 319 -16.18 1.05 2.75
C ASP A 319 -16.21 2.03 1.59
N ASP A 320 -16.26 3.32 1.91
CA ASP A 320 -16.27 4.43 0.96
C ASP A 320 -15.00 4.48 0.10
N LEU A 321 -13.85 4.20 0.72
CA LEU A 321 -12.57 4.13 0.02
C LEU A 321 -12.53 2.95 -0.97
N TRP A 322 -13.06 1.78 -0.57
CA TRP A 322 -13.20 0.63 -1.46
C TRP A 322 -14.19 0.91 -2.59
N THR A 323 -15.34 1.52 -2.31
CA THR A 323 -16.31 1.93 -3.34
C THR A 323 -15.68 2.87 -4.36
N THR A 324 -14.88 3.84 -3.92
CA THR A 324 -14.14 4.75 -4.79
C THR A 324 -13.12 4.00 -5.65
N PHE A 325 -12.36 3.08 -5.07
CA PHE A 325 -11.42 2.26 -5.83
C PHE A 325 -12.10 1.42 -6.92
N LEU A 326 -13.15 0.68 -6.55
CA LEU A 326 -13.87 -0.17 -7.50
C LEU A 326 -14.46 0.66 -8.63
N ARG A 327 -14.99 1.85 -8.31
CA ARG A 327 -15.52 2.78 -9.31
C ARG A 327 -14.44 3.32 -10.25
N ILE A 328 -13.29 3.73 -9.73
CA ILE A 328 -12.16 4.17 -10.54
C ILE A 328 -11.74 3.05 -11.50
N ALA A 329 -11.66 1.81 -11.00
CA ALA A 329 -11.27 0.66 -11.79
C ALA A 329 -12.27 0.29 -12.90
N THR A 330 -13.58 0.48 -12.69
CA THR A 330 -14.60 0.14 -13.69
C THR A 330 -14.90 1.26 -14.68
N GLU A 331 -14.87 2.52 -14.26
CA GLU A 331 -15.34 3.65 -15.08
C GLU A 331 -14.20 4.41 -15.80
N ARG A 332 -12.95 4.27 -15.36
CA ARG A 332 -11.84 5.16 -15.77
C ARG A 332 -10.53 4.39 -15.99
N GLU A 333 -9.53 5.10 -16.52
CA GLU A 333 -8.20 4.56 -16.80
C GLU A 333 -7.40 4.40 -15.49
N MET A 334 -6.85 3.20 -15.28
CA MET A 334 -5.96 2.91 -14.15
C MET A 334 -4.50 3.04 -14.61
N ASN A 335 -3.82 4.09 -14.15
CA ASN A 335 -2.41 4.33 -14.45
C ASN A 335 -1.49 3.97 -13.26
N ALA A 336 -0.18 4.08 -13.46
CA ALA A 336 0.82 3.73 -12.44
C ALA A 336 0.76 4.60 -11.18
N ILE A 337 0.42 5.89 -11.32
CA ILE A 337 0.28 6.83 -10.20
C ILE A 337 -0.89 6.41 -9.30
N ILE A 338 -2.05 6.15 -9.92
CA ILE A 338 -3.25 5.66 -9.23
C ILE A 338 -2.93 4.34 -8.52
N GLN A 339 -2.32 3.40 -9.23
CA GLN A 339 -1.95 2.09 -8.68
C GLN A 339 -1.07 2.19 -7.43
N LYS A 340 0.00 2.98 -7.52
CA LYS A 340 0.97 3.16 -6.43
C LYS A 340 0.31 3.71 -5.16
N HIS A 341 -0.37 4.84 -5.30
CA HIS A 341 -0.89 5.61 -4.17
C HIS A 341 -2.19 5.02 -3.61
N LEU A 342 -3.15 4.67 -4.48
CA LEU A 342 -4.41 4.04 -4.04
C LEU A 342 -4.16 2.67 -3.41
N GLY A 343 -3.29 1.85 -4.02
CA GLY A 343 -2.92 0.57 -3.45
C GLY A 343 -2.23 0.70 -2.10
N SER A 344 -1.39 1.72 -1.89
CA SER A 344 -0.80 1.98 -0.57
C SER A 344 -1.84 2.38 0.48
N LYS A 345 -2.79 3.28 0.16
CA LYS A 345 -3.80 3.75 1.13
C LYS A 345 -4.79 2.64 1.47
N LEU A 346 -5.26 1.89 0.47
CA LEU A 346 -6.13 0.73 0.69
C LEU A 346 -5.45 -0.32 1.55
N MET A 347 -4.20 -0.68 1.26
CA MET A 347 -3.45 -1.69 2.01
C MET A 347 -3.32 -1.28 3.49
N ASN A 348 -2.85 -0.05 3.75
CA ASN A 348 -2.63 0.44 5.11
C ASN A 348 -3.93 0.49 5.94
N ARG A 349 -5.07 0.82 5.32
CA ARG A 349 -6.35 0.85 6.05
C ARG A 349 -7.01 -0.53 6.17
N THR A 350 -6.79 -1.40 5.19
CA THR A 350 -7.40 -2.74 5.16
C THR A 350 -6.68 -3.72 6.08
N MET A 351 -5.36 -3.59 6.28
CA MET A 351 -4.58 -4.58 7.05
C MET A 351 -5.07 -4.82 8.49
N ASN A 352 -5.80 -3.85 9.08
CA ASN A 352 -6.35 -3.93 10.45
C ASN A 352 -7.87 -4.20 10.47
N THR A 353 -8.50 -4.49 9.34
CA THR A 353 -9.95 -4.71 9.26
C THR A 353 -10.35 -6.11 9.75
N SER A 354 -11.65 -6.32 9.98
CA SER A 354 -12.18 -7.64 10.35
C SER A 354 -12.22 -8.59 9.15
N ILE A 355 -12.22 -9.90 9.44
CA ILE A 355 -12.39 -10.97 8.44
C ILE A 355 -13.67 -10.75 7.62
N SER A 356 -14.78 -10.41 8.27
CA SER A 356 -16.07 -10.19 7.62
C SER A 356 -16.02 -9.05 6.60
N ASN A 357 -15.38 -7.93 6.95
CA ASN A 357 -15.22 -6.81 6.05
C ASN A 357 -14.31 -7.16 4.88
N PHE A 358 -13.17 -7.82 5.15
CA PHE A 358 -12.26 -8.25 4.10
C PHE A 358 -12.94 -9.20 3.10
N LYS A 359 -13.66 -10.22 3.58
CA LYS A 359 -14.45 -11.13 2.72
C LYS A 359 -15.46 -10.37 1.86
N ARG A 360 -16.13 -9.36 2.40
CA ARG A 360 -17.06 -8.51 1.65
C ARG A 360 -16.34 -7.75 0.53
N TYR A 361 -15.19 -7.12 0.81
CA TYR A 361 -14.43 -6.40 -0.22
C TYR A 361 -13.89 -7.35 -1.30
N THR A 362 -13.38 -8.51 -0.91
CA THR A 362 -12.95 -9.56 -1.84
C THR A 362 -14.09 -9.99 -2.77
N LYS A 363 -15.30 -10.20 -2.25
CA LYS A 363 -16.47 -10.51 -3.08
C LYS A 363 -16.75 -9.41 -4.10
N LEU A 364 -16.70 -8.14 -3.67
CA LEU A 364 -16.89 -7.01 -4.57
C LEU A 364 -15.80 -6.93 -5.65
N VAL A 365 -14.56 -7.29 -5.32
CA VAL A 365 -13.44 -7.36 -6.28
C VAL A 365 -13.70 -8.44 -7.34
N ILE A 366 -14.16 -9.63 -6.95
CA ILE A 366 -14.54 -10.71 -7.89
C ILE A 366 -15.64 -10.21 -8.84
N GLU A 367 -16.70 -9.61 -8.28
CA GLU A 367 -17.82 -9.07 -9.08
C GLU A 367 -17.38 -7.94 -10.03
N CYS A 368 -16.42 -7.11 -9.61
CA CYS A 368 -15.90 -6.01 -10.41
C CYS A 368 -14.87 -6.46 -11.47
N LYS A 369 -14.11 -7.53 -11.24
CA LYS A 369 -13.09 -8.06 -12.18
C LYS A 369 -13.64 -8.24 -13.60
N LEU A 370 -14.91 -8.67 -13.72
CA LEU A 370 -15.61 -8.88 -14.98
C LEU A 370 -16.06 -7.58 -15.67
N LYS A 371 -16.17 -6.48 -14.91
CA LYS A 371 -16.61 -5.16 -15.39
C LYS A 371 -15.44 -4.24 -15.76
N VAL A 372 -14.24 -4.53 -15.25
CA VAL A 372 -13.00 -3.80 -15.58
C VAL A 372 -12.57 -4.14 -17.00
N LYS A 373 -12.22 -3.11 -17.79
CA LYS A 373 -11.67 -3.27 -19.14
C LYS A 373 -10.40 -4.13 -19.12
N GLU A 374 -10.21 -4.96 -20.14
CA GLU A 374 -9.09 -5.91 -20.24
C GLU A 374 -7.72 -5.24 -20.02
N GLU A 375 -7.50 -4.11 -20.68
CA GLU A 375 -6.29 -3.28 -20.62
C GLU A 375 -5.93 -2.74 -19.21
N HIS A 376 -6.88 -2.75 -18.27
CA HIS A 376 -6.67 -2.25 -16.90
C HIS A 376 -6.69 -3.37 -15.86
N ARG A 377 -7.03 -4.60 -16.25
CA ARG A 377 -7.26 -5.71 -15.32
C ARG A 377 -6.01 -6.09 -14.54
N SER A 378 -4.82 -6.11 -15.17
CA SER A 378 -3.56 -6.43 -14.46
C SER A 378 -3.30 -5.44 -13.32
N ARG A 379 -3.35 -4.12 -13.57
CA ARG A 379 -3.16 -3.10 -12.52
C ARG A 379 -4.20 -3.16 -11.42
N PHE A 380 -5.46 -3.46 -11.77
CA PHE A 380 -6.54 -3.69 -10.80
C PHE A 380 -6.23 -4.86 -9.87
N LEU A 381 -5.82 -5.99 -10.43
CA LEU A 381 -5.44 -7.17 -9.66
C LEU A 381 -4.18 -6.91 -8.84
N GLU A 382 -3.19 -6.17 -9.33
CA GLU A 382 -1.98 -5.80 -8.58
C GLU A 382 -2.29 -4.96 -7.34
N ILE A 383 -3.26 -4.04 -7.41
CA ILE A 383 -3.74 -3.29 -6.23
C ILE A 383 -4.36 -4.25 -5.22
N TYR A 384 -5.28 -5.12 -5.66
CA TYR A 384 -5.90 -6.08 -4.77
C TYR A 384 -4.87 -7.03 -4.15
N GLU A 385 -3.96 -7.56 -4.94
CA GLU A 385 -2.89 -8.47 -4.54
C GLU A 385 -2.01 -7.82 -3.46
N LYS A 386 -1.62 -6.55 -3.63
CA LYS A 386 -0.91 -5.78 -2.59
C LYS A 386 -1.71 -5.67 -1.29
N VAL A 387 -3.02 -5.43 -1.38
CA VAL A 387 -3.90 -5.31 -0.21
C VAL A 387 -4.07 -6.67 0.48
N PHE A 388 -4.27 -7.74 -0.30
CA PHE A 388 -4.38 -9.11 0.17
C PHE A 388 -3.11 -9.54 0.91
N HIS A 389 -1.94 -9.35 0.30
CA HIS A 389 -0.65 -9.68 0.91
C HIS A 389 -0.43 -8.92 2.22
N GLY A 390 -0.72 -7.61 2.24
CA GLY A 390 -0.63 -6.79 3.45
C GLY A 390 -1.58 -7.26 4.57
N PHE A 391 -2.83 -7.60 4.21
CA PHE A 391 -3.81 -8.14 5.15
C PHE A 391 -3.39 -9.48 5.73
N ILE A 392 -3.07 -10.47 4.87
CA ILE A 392 -2.68 -11.82 5.29
C ILE A 392 -1.43 -11.78 6.16
N ASN A 393 -0.41 -11.03 5.77
CA ASN A 393 0.81 -10.90 6.56
C ASN A 393 0.48 -10.37 7.96
N LYS A 394 -0.22 -9.23 8.06
CA LYS A 394 -0.59 -8.65 9.37
C LYS A 394 -1.44 -9.60 10.21
N GLN A 395 -2.45 -10.22 9.62
CA GLN A 395 -3.42 -11.02 10.37
C GLN A 395 -2.89 -12.39 10.80
N LEU A 396 -1.97 -12.99 10.06
CA LEU A 396 -1.45 -14.33 10.36
C LEU A 396 -0.09 -14.32 11.07
N THR A 397 0.68 -13.22 11.05
CA THR A 397 1.91 -13.10 11.86
C THR A 397 1.66 -12.54 13.24
N ASP A 398 0.71 -11.62 13.41
CA ASP A 398 0.44 -10.95 14.68
C ASP A 398 -0.31 -11.88 15.64
N GLU A 399 0.26 -12.08 16.83
CA GLU A 399 -0.29 -12.96 17.86
C GLU A 399 -1.72 -12.59 18.26
N GLN A 400 -2.08 -11.31 18.19
CA GLN A 400 -3.42 -10.81 18.53
C GLN A 400 -4.53 -11.39 17.62
N TYR A 401 -4.20 -11.72 16.37
CA TYR A 401 -5.16 -12.13 15.35
C TYR A 401 -4.99 -13.58 14.92
N SER A 402 -3.78 -14.12 15.03
CA SER A 402 -3.40 -15.35 14.34
C SER A 402 -4.15 -16.62 14.75
N TYR A 403 -4.79 -16.64 15.93
CA TYR A 403 -5.59 -17.77 16.41
C TYR A 403 -7.09 -17.67 16.07
N LYS A 404 -7.52 -16.60 15.40
CA LYS A 404 -8.95 -16.35 15.11
C LYS A 404 -9.46 -17.03 13.83
N TYR A 405 -8.57 -17.58 13.02
CA TYR A 405 -8.89 -18.11 11.70
C TYR A 405 -9.13 -19.62 11.73
N CYS A 406 -10.27 -20.09 11.20
CA CYS A 406 -10.52 -21.52 11.05
C CYS A 406 -9.99 -22.08 9.72
N LYS A 407 -10.00 -23.42 9.56
CA LYS A 407 -9.58 -24.11 8.31
C LYS A 407 -10.25 -23.49 7.08
N GLN A 408 -11.58 -23.37 7.15
CA GLN A 408 -12.41 -22.90 6.04
C GLN A 408 -12.09 -21.46 5.64
N ASP A 409 -11.74 -20.58 6.59
CA ASP A 409 -11.36 -19.20 6.28
C ASP A 409 -10.05 -19.16 5.48
N LEU A 410 -9.07 -19.94 5.91
CA LEU A 410 -7.76 -20.00 5.29
C LEU A 410 -7.80 -20.65 3.90
N GLU A 411 -8.59 -21.73 3.73
CA GLU A 411 -8.84 -22.35 2.42
C GLU A 411 -9.49 -21.36 1.46
N GLN A 412 -10.51 -20.61 1.94
CA GLN A 412 -11.16 -19.58 1.15
C GLN A 412 -10.17 -18.47 0.73
N PHE A 413 -9.30 -18.02 1.63
CA PHE A 413 -8.29 -17.03 1.29
C PHE A 413 -7.27 -17.53 0.27
N LEU A 414 -6.84 -18.79 0.38
CA LEU A 414 -5.92 -19.38 -0.58
C LEU A 414 -6.56 -19.45 -1.97
N PHE A 415 -7.78 -20.01 -2.06
CA PHE A 415 -8.49 -20.17 -3.32
C PHE A 415 -8.74 -18.82 -4.01
N VAL A 416 -9.33 -17.88 -3.28
CA VAL A 416 -9.66 -16.56 -3.85
C VAL A 416 -8.41 -15.73 -4.11
N GLY A 417 -7.39 -15.85 -3.25
CA GLY A 417 -6.10 -15.20 -3.46
C GLY A 417 -5.41 -15.66 -4.75
N LEU A 418 -5.47 -16.97 -5.05
CA LEU A 418 -4.96 -17.53 -6.30
C LEU A 418 -5.79 -17.11 -7.51
N GLU A 419 -7.13 -17.13 -7.42
CA GLU A 419 -8.03 -16.72 -8.51
C GLU A 419 -7.84 -15.25 -8.93
N LEU A 420 -7.45 -14.41 -7.96
CA LEU A 420 -7.25 -12.96 -8.14
C LEU A 420 -5.78 -12.56 -8.24
N SER A 421 -4.84 -13.52 -8.18
CA SER A 421 -3.41 -13.24 -8.34
C SER A 421 -3.08 -12.95 -9.80
N THR A 422 -2.09 -12.10 -10.03
CA THR A 422 -1.55 -11.90 -11.38
C THR A 422 -0.62 -13.02 -11.82
N THR A 423 0.08 -13.66 -10.87
CA THR A 423 1.12 -14.67 -11.14
C THR A 423 0.64 -16.10 -10.92
N HIS A 424 -0.39 -16.29 -10.09
CA HIS A 424 -0.92 -17.61 -9.71
C HIS A 424 0.15 -18.51 -9.05
N ASP A 425 1.17 -17.90 -8.44
CA ASP A 425 2.34 -18.58 -7.88
C ASP A 425 2.20 -18.78 -6.37
N LEU A 426 2.21 -20.04 -5.91
CA LEU A 426 2.16 -20.40 -4.49
C LEU A 426 3.40 -19.98 -3.68
N GLN A 427 4.52 -19.63 -4.33
CA GLN A 427 5.75 -19.20 -3.66
C GLN A 427 5.63 -17.79 -3.06
N GLN A 428 4.56 -17.05 -3.35
CA GLN A 428 4.32 -15.75 -2.73
C GLN A 428 4.24 -15.88 -1.19
N PRO A 429 4.90 -14.99 -0.42
CA PRO A 429 5.01 -15.12 1.03
C PRO A 429 3.69 -15.28 1.80
N SER A 430 2.62 -14.63 1.34
CA SER A 430 1.30 -14.71 1.97
C SER A 430 0.64 -16.08 1.77
N PHE A 431 0.76 -16.68 0.58
CA PHE A 431 0.25 -18.01 0.31
C PHE A 431 1.04 -19.04 1.09
N LEU A 432 2.37 -18.91 1.15
CA LEU A 432 3.22 -19.72 2.03
C LEU A 432 2.80 -19.62 3.51
N LEU A 433 2.44 -18.42 3.97
CA LEU A 433 1.97 -18.21 5.34
C LEU A 433 0.60 -18.88 5.60
N ILE A 434 -0.33 -18.79 4.65
CA ILE A 434 -1.62 -19.48 4.72
C ILE A 434 -1.42 -21.00 4.72
N LEU A 435 -0.59 -21.52 3.81
CA LEU A 435 -0.24 -22.94 3.72
C LEU A 435 0.40 -23.44 5.02
N HIS A 436 1.36 -22.69 5.56
CA HIS A 436 1.99 -23.04 6.83
C HIS A 436 0.96 -23.14 7.96
N ARG A 437 -0.02 -22.22 8.02
CA ARG A 437 -1.10 -22.28 9.00
C ARG A 437 -2.02 -23.47 8.78
N LEU A 438 -2.52 -23.66 7.56
CA LEU A 438 -3.43 -24.75 7.19
C LEU A 438 -2.85 -26.13 7.51
N LEU A 439 -1.58 -26.35 7.14
CA LEU A 439 -0.96 -27.66 7.19
C LEU A 439 -0.29 -27.93 8.55
N PHE A 440 0.44 -26.97 9.10
CA PHE A 440 1.37 -27.21 10.21
C PHE A 440 0.94 -26.64 11.58
N ARG A 441 0.17 -25.54 11.63
CA ARG A 441 0.02 -24.76 12.88
C ARG A 441 -1.36 -24.75 13.52
N MET A 442 -2.40 -25.28 12.87
CA MET A 442 -3.78 -25.07 13.33
C MET A 442 -4.14 -25.62 14.72
N TYR A 443 -3.31 -26.47 15.36
CA TYR A 443 -3.64 -27.06 16.67
C TYR A 443 -2.41 -27.26 17.57
N THR A 444 -1.96 -26.19 18.22
CA THR A 444 -0.86 -26.20 19.22
C THR A 444 -1.16 -27.00 20.49
N GLN A 445 -2.37 -27.56 20.64
CA GLN A 445 -2.81 -28.29 21.82
C GLN A 445 -2.37 -29.77 21.85
N VAL A 446 -1.75 -30.28 20.78
CA VAL A 446 -1.29 -31.66 20.72
C VAL A 446 0.13 -31.74 21.27
N SER A 447 0.29 -32.27 22.48
CA SER A 447 1.60 -32.44 23.12
C SER A 447 2.39 -33.61 22.51
N ASN A 448 1.71 -34.64 22.01
CA ASN A 448 2.33 -35.83 21.44
C ASN A 448 2.78 -35.62 19.97
N ARG A 449 4.06 -35.88 19.66
CA ARG A 449 4.63 -35.72 18.31
C ARG A 449 3.99 -36.66 17.28
N VAL A 450 3.68 -37.89 17.66
CA VAL A 450 3.05 -38.87 16.76
C VAL A 450 1.68 -38.36 16.29
N ASP A 451 0.89 -37.80 17.21
CA ASP A 451 -0.41 -37.22 16.91
C ASP A 451 -0.29 -35.95 16.04
N LYS A 452 0.77 -35.14 16.23
CA LYS A 452 1.07 -33.99 15.35
C LYS A 452 1.33 -34.45 13.91
N ILE A 453 2.13 -35.51 13.73
CA ILE A 453 2.43 -36.08 12.41
C ILE A 453 1.18 -36.66 11.76
N GLN A 454 0.40 -37.48 12.48
CA GLN A 454 -0.85 -38.04 11.95
C GLN A 454 -1.81 -36.95 11.48
N ARG A 455 -1.91 -35.84 12.22
CA ARG A 455 -2.75 -34.69 11.83
C ARG A 455 -2.20 -33.95 10.63
N LEU A 456 -0.88 -33.72 10.54
CA LEU A 456 -0.26 -33.13 9.36
C LEU A 456 -0.58 -33.95 8.10
N PHE A 457 -0.48 -35.27 8.19
CA PHE A 457 -0.81 -36.15 7.07
C PHE A 457 -2.29 -36.14 6.73
N ARG A 458 -3.19 -36.16 7.71
CA ARG A 458 -4.62 -35.95 7.45
C ARG A 458 -4.88 -34.60 6.77
N ASN A 459 -4.24 -33.53 7.22
CA ASN A 459 -4.38 -32.21 6.62
C ASN A 459 -3.90 -32.17 5.16
N LEU A 460 -2.75 -32.80 4.87
CA LEU A 460 -2.21 -32.94 3.51
C LEU A 460 -3.08 -33.82 2.62
N SER A 461 -3.68 -34.85 3.20
CA SER A 461 -4.61 -35.75 2.53
C SER A 461 -5.95 -35.08 2.20
N ASP A 462 -6.44 -34.22 3.09
CA ASP A 462 -7.63 -33.39 2.88
C ASP A 462 -7.34 -32.14 2.03
N PHE A 463 -6.07 -31.84 1.73
CA PHE A 463 -5.69 -30.65 0.97
C PHE A 463 -5.98 -30.85 -0.51
N ASP A 464 -6.19 -29.75 -1.22
CA ASP A 464 -6.59 -29.74 -2.63
C ASP A 464 -5.60 -30.54 -3.51
N GLN A 465 -6.09 -31.60 -4.14
CA GLN A 465 -5.30 -32.52 -4.96
C GLN A 465 -4.74 -31.84 -6.20
N ASP A 466 -5.51 -30.95 -6.85
CA ASP A 466 -5.07 -30.24 -8.05
C ASP A 466 -3.90 -29.30 -7.72
N LEU A 467 -3.92 -28.67 -6.55
CA LEU A 467 -2.80 -27.85 -6.07
C LEU A 467 -1.56 -28.71 -5.79
N CYS A 468 -1.72 -29.90 -5.21
CA CYS A 468 -0.61 -30.81 -4.94
C CYS A 468 0.06 -31.34 -6.22
N GLU A 469 -0.74 -31.62 -7.26
CA GLU A 469 -0.23 -32.14 -8.53
C GLU A 469 0.52 -31.09 -9.34
N LYS A 470 0.06 -29.82 -9.31
CA LYS A 470 0.64 -28.73 -10.10
C LYS A 470 1.92 -28.14 -9.51
N ASN A 471 2.22 -28.39 -8.24
CA ASN A 471 3.28 -27.68 -7.53
C ASN A 471 4.30 -28.62 -6.88
N ASP A 472 5.58 -28.25 -6.96
CA ASP A 472 6.66 -29.01 -6.35
C ASP A 472 6.78 -28.69 -4.85
N PRO A 473 6.60 -29.68 -3.94
CA PRO A 473 6.67 -29.45 -2.50
C PRO A 473 8.04 -28.92 -2.04
N ILE A 474 9.13 -29.19 -2.78
CA ILE A 474 10.48 -28.68 -2.49
C ILE A 474 10.50 -27.15 -2.49
N SER A 475 9.75 -26.53 -3.41
CA SER A 475 9.75 -25.07 -3.57
C SER A 475 8.85 -24.34 -2.57
N ILE A 476 8.01 -25.08 -1.83
CA ILE A 476 6.96 -24.53 -0.97
C ILE A 476 7.26 -24.80 0.51
N ILE A 477 7.62 -26.04 0.85
CA ILE A 477 7.75 -26.48 2.24
C ILE A 477 9.17 -26.27 2.72
N LYS A 478 9.31 -25.40 3.73
CA LYS A 478 10.60 -25.05 4.33
C LYS A 478 10.98 -25.99 5.48
N ASP A 479 12.28 -26.28 5.59
CA ASP A 479 12.82 -27.14 6.65
C ASP A 479 12.47 -26.64 8.06
N GLU A 480 12.46 -25.32 8.26
CA GLU A 480 12.12 -24.65 9.53
C GLU A 480 10.70 -25.02 10.02
N TRP A 481 9.77 -25.30 9.11
CA TRP A 481 8.39 -25.66 9.45
C TRP A 481 8.29 -27.07 10.03
N LEU A 482 9.32 -27.90 9.81
CA LEU A 482 9.36 -29.30 10.21
C LEU A 482 10.05 -29.52 11.57
N GLU A 483 10.64 -28.48 12.17
CA GLU A 483 11.45 -28.60 13.40
C GLU A 483 10.68 -29.22 14.59
N GLU A 484 9.39 -28.91 14.72
CA GLU A 484 8.52 -29.46 15.76
C GLU A 484 8.08 -30.90 15.51
N PHE A 485 8.27 -31.40 14.29
CA PHE A 485 7.90 -32.74 13.85
C PHE A 485 9.09 -33.71 13.85
N LEU A 486 10.29 -33.21 14.14
CA LEU A 486 11.50 -34.02 14.18
C LEU A 486 11.44 -35.05 15.31
N LEU A 487 11.86 -36.27 14.98
CA LEU A 487 11.90 -37.42 15.87
C LEU A 487 13.30 -37.58 16.48
N ARG A 488 13.36 -38.08 17.72
CA ARG A 488 14.62 -38.54 18.32
C ARG A 488 14.89 -39.96 17.87
N ILE A 489 15.91 -40.12 17.05
CA ILE A 489 16.35 -41.43 16.57
C ILE A 489 17.46 -41.94 17.51
N PRO A 490 17.36 -43.18 18.03
CA PRO A 490 16.34 -44.18 17.72
C PRO A 490 15.18 -44.20 18.73
N ASP A 491 15.27 -43.47 19.84
CA ASP A 491 14.43 -43.71 21.01
C ASP A 491 12.93 -43.44 20.75
N ASP A 492 12.55 -42.35 20.08
CA ASP A 492 11.14 -42.09 19.71
C ASP A 492 10.66 -43.16 18.71
N PHE A 493 11.52 -43.56 17.76
CA PHE A 493 11.20 -44.56 16.76
C PHE A 493 11.02 -45.97 17.37
N LEU A 494 11.71 -46.25 18.47
CA LEU A 494 11.66 -47.54 19.16
C LEU A 494 10.65 -47.59 20.31
N LEU A 495 10.28 -46.46 20.91
CA LEU A 495 9.35 -46.39 22.04
C LEU A 495 7.95 -45.97 21.60
N ASP A 496 7.81 -44.95 20.74
CA ASP A 496 6.51 -44.37 20.39
C ASP A 496 5.82 -45.08 19.21
N ILE A 497 6.62 -45.75 18.37
CA ILE A 497 6.15 -46.39 17.13
C ILE A 497 5.95 -47.91 17.29
N LYS A 498 6.53 -48.55 18.32
CA LYS A 498 6.37 -49.99 18.58
C LYS A 498 4.93 -50.42 18.99
N SER A 499 4.07 -49.49 19.38
CA SER A 499 2.78 -49.76 20.03
C SER A 499 1.57 -49.46 19.12
N TYR A 500 1.26 -50.32 18.14
CA TYR A 500 0.07 -50.19 17.25
C TYR A 500 -0.11 -48.85 16.48
N THR A 501 0.75 -47.86 16.70
CA THR A 501 0.72 -46.48 16.16
C THR A 501 1.44 -46.34 14.83
N TYR A 502 2.37 -47.25 14.50
CA TYR A 502 3.10 -47.29 13.23
C TYR A 502 2.19 -47.48 12.02
N LYS A 503 1.33 -48.49 12.06
CA LYS A 503 0.51 -48.88 10.91
C LYS A 503 -0.48 -47.78 10.49
N PRO A 504 -1.20 -47.10 11.40
CA PRO A 504 -2.04 -45.95 11.05
C PRO A 504 -1.29 -44.74 10.47
N LEU A 505 -0.01 -44.51 10.85
CA LEU A 505 0.85 -43.50 10.21
C LEU A 505 1.18 -43.89 8.77
N CYS A 506 1.43 -45.19 8.52
CA CYS A 506 1.59 -45.73 7.18
C CYS A 506 0.27 -45.78 6.39
N ASP A 507 -0.88 -45.94 7.03
CA ASP A 507 -2.17 -45.96 6.31
C ASP A 507 -2.67 -44.54 5.95
N SER A 508 -2.15 -43.51 6.63
CA SER A 508 -2.60 -42.11 6.46
C SER A 508 -1.84 -41.32 5.38
N HIS A 509 -0.76 -41.86 4.82
CA HIS A 509 -0.12 -41.25 3.64
C HIS A 509 -0.81 -41.76 2.36
N HIS A 510 -1.52 -40.89 1.64
CA HIS A 510 -2.20 -41.25 0.38
C HIS A 510 -1.25 -41.43 -0.82
N ASN A 511 0.02 -41.78 -0.61
CA ASN A 511 1.07 -41.80 -1.65
C ASN A 511 1.15 -40.52 -2.49
N ASN A 512 0.66 -39.38 -1.98
CA ASN A 512 0.80 -38.11 -2.69
C ASN A 512 2.23 -37.58 -2.53
N ARG A 513 2.69 -36.84 -3.55
CA ARG A 513 4.07 -36.34 -3.64
C ARG A 513 4.46 -35.47 -2.42
N TRP A 514 3.53 -34.69 -1.89
CA TRP A 514 3.78 -33.76 -0.79
C TRP A 514 4.00 -34.49 0.54
N THR A 515 3.16 -35.47 0.86
CA THR A 515 3.28 -36.30 2.06
C THR A 515 4.57 -37.11 2.04
N ILE A 516 4.93 -37.68 0.89
CA ILE A 516 6.22 -38.38 0.72
C ILE A 516 7.40 -37.42 0.95
N TYR A 517 7.35 -36.22 0.36
CA TYR A 517 8.40 -35.22 0.51
C TYR A 517 8.56 -34.76 1.97
N VAL A 518 7.46 -34.35 2.62
CA VAL A 518 7.44 -33.92 4.01
C VAL A 518 8.01 -35.00 4.91
N TRP A 519 7.62 -36.25 4.69
CA TRP A 519 8.10 -37.37 5.47
C TRP A 519 9.59 -37.63 5.28
N LYS A 520 10.05 -37.73 4.01
CA LYS A 520 11.48 -37.85 3.67
C LYS A 520 12.29 -36.76 4.37
N ARG A 521 11.76 -35.53 4.41
CA ARG A 521 12.43 -34.38 5.02
C ARG A 521 12.43 -34.40 6.55
N ILE A 522 11.32 -34.75 7.21
CA ILE A 522 11.27 -34.93 8.68
C ILE A 522 12.32 -35.95 9.10
N ILE A 523 12.37 -37.11 8.44
CA ILE A 523 13.33 -38.17 8.77
C ILE A 523 14.77 -37.71 8.55
N ARG A 524 15.07 -37.13 7.39
CA ARG A 524 16.42 -36.62 7.09
C ARG A 524 16.89 -35.59 8.12
N LEU A 525 16.05 -34.61 8.45
CA LEU A 525 16.37 -33.58 9.45
C LEU A 525 16.50 -34.17 10.87
N SER A 526 15.70 -35.19 11.20
CA SER A 526 15.78 -35.92 12.48
C SER A 526 17.12 -36.66 12.63
N ILE A 527 17.57 -37.30 11.55
CA ILE A 527 18.87 -37.98 11.46
C ILE A 527 20.02 -36.98 11.57
N LEU A 528 19.94 -35.83 10.89
CA LEU A 528 20.97 -34.79 10.98
C LEU A 528 21.06 -34.17 12.39
N ARG A 529 19.94 -34.11 13.12
CA ARG A 529 19.87 -33.56 14.48
C ARG A 529 20.41 -34.50 15.56
N SER A 530 20.47 -35.82 15.32
CA SER A 530 21.07 -36.76 16.27
C SER A 530 22.60 -36.58 16.30
N LYS A 531 23.05 -35.64 17.13
CA LYS A 531 24.48 -35.33 17.31
C LYS A 531 25.22 -36.56 17.86
N GLN A 532 26.15 -37.04 17.04
CA GLN A 532 27.44 -37.74 17.27
C GLN A 532 27.64 -38.74 18.42
N ASP A 533 27.03 -38.59 19.58
CA ASP A 533 27.23 -39.52 20.69
C ASP A 533 26.28 -40.70 20.54
N ASN A 534 26.90 -41.85 20.32
CA ASN A 534 26.26 -43.15 20.15
C ASN A 534 25.57 -43.45 18.82
N VAL A 535 26.16 -42.99 17.71
CA VAL A 535 25.83 -43.49 16.35
C VAL A 535 25.88 -45.03 16.32
N SER A 536 26.87 -45.62 16.99
CA SER A 536 27.02 -47.08 17.07
C SER A 536 25.80 -47.75 17.72
N ASP A 537 25.40 -47.29 18.91
CA ASP A 537 24.24 -47.84 19.62
C ASP A 537 22.93 -47.56 18.90
N THR A 538 22.81 -46.40 18.24
CA THR A 538 21.65 -46.05 17.43
C THR A 538 21.44 -47.03 16.29
N LEU A 539 22.51 -47.31 15.56
CA LEU A 539 22.51 -48.28 14.46
C LEU A 539 22.23 -49.70 14.93
N ASN A 540 22.84 -50.14 16.03
CA ASN A 540 22.57 -51.44 16.62
C ASN A 540 21.09 -51.58 17.02
N LYS A 541 20.54 -50.60 17.74
CA LYS A 541 19.14 -50.62 18.16
C LYS A 541 18.16 -50.64 16.98
N LEU A 542 18.47 -49.93 15.89
CA LEU A 542 17.66 -49.94 14.67
C LEU A 542 17.77 -51.25 13.90
N ASN A 543 18.97 -51.81 13.78
CA ASN A 543 19.20 -53.11 13.16
C ASN A 543 18.46 -54.23 13.92
N GLU A 544 18.51 -54.22 15.25
CA GLU A 544 17.75 -55.14 16.10
C GLU A 544 16.23 -54.91 16.01
N TRP A 545 15.78 -53.67 15.88
CA TRP A 545 14.36 -53.39 15.63
C TRP A 545 13.88 -53.98 14.30
N MET A 546 14.64 -53.84 13.22
CA MET A 546 14.31 -54.44 11.92
C MET A 546 14.24 -55.97 12.00
N LYS A 547 15.06 -56.61 12.85
CA LYS A 547 14.98 -58.05 13.14
C LYS A 547 13.71 -58.42 13.91
N VAL A 548 13.40 -57.67 14.97
CA VAL A 548 12.31 -57.97 15.91
C VAL A 548 10.92 -57.71 15.33
N VAL A 549 10.74 -56.61 14.60
CA VAL A 549 9.43 -56.28 14.03
C VAL A 549 9.00 -57.31 12.99
N GLN A 550 9.89 -58.22 12.57
CA GLN A 550 9.69 -59.22 11.52
C GLN A 550 8.73 -58.62 10.50
N HIS A 551 9.20 -57.61 9.76
CA HIS A 551 8.47 -57.05 8.62
C HIS A 551 8.22 -58.21 7.67
N ASN A 552 7.15 -58.96 7.92
CA ASN A 552 7.03 -60.34 7.52
C ASN A 552 6.98 -60.34 6.01
N VAL A 553 8.11 -60.70 5.41
CA VAL A 553 8.34 -60.75 3.97
C VAL A 553 8.15 -59.39 3.28
N TYR A 554 9.23 -58.62 3.19
CA TYR A 554 9.49 -57.69 2.07
C TYR A 554 8.28 -56.91 1.58
N ASN A 555 7.53 -56.26 2.48
CA ASN A 555 6.40 -55.48 2.01
C ASN A 555 6.93 -54.21 1.34
N LYS A 556 7.16 -54.28 0.02
CA LYS A 556 7.60 -53.16 -0.83
C LYS A 556 6.68 -51.93 -0.76
N SER A 557 5.52 -52.06 -0.11
CA SER A 557 4.59 -50.95 0.16
C SER A 557 4.86 -50.21 1.48
N ASP A 558 5.87 -50.61 2.28
CA ASP A 558 6.23 -49.91 3.52
C ASP A 558 7.16 -48.71 3.24
N THR A 559 6.62 -47.70 2.56
CA THR A 559 7.30 -46.45 2.17
C THR A 559 8.03 -45.79 3.35
N LEU A 560 7.53 -45.95 4.56
CA LEU A 560 8.05 -45.32 5.77
C LEU A 560 9.36 -45.96 6.25
N THR A 561 9.41 -47.30 6.31
CA THR A 561 10.65 -48.05 6.56
C THR A 561 11.66 -47.77 5.46
N ILE A 562 11.23 -47.75 4.20
CA ILE A 562 12.09 -47.50 3.04
C ILE A 562 12.76 -46.13 3.16
N LEU A 563 11.98 -45.07 3.39
CA LEU A 563 12.52 -43.72 3.55
C LEU A 563 13.46 -43.61 4.76
N LEU A 564 13.13 -44.24 5.90
CA LEU A 564 14.01 -44.23 7.06
C LEU A 564 15.36 -44.91 6.78
N VAL A 565 15.31 -46.12 6.25
CA VAL A 565 16.52 -46.91 6.01
C VAL A 565 17.41 -46.26 4.95
N ILE A 566 16.82 -45.70 3.88
CA ILE A 566 17.58 -44.98 2.85
C ILE A 566 18.26 -43.74 3.43
N ASN A 567 17.53 -42.87 4.14
CA ASN A 567 18.13 -41.63 4.68
C ASN A 567 19.21 -41.93 5.73
N LEU A 568 19.02 -43.00 6.52
CA LEU A 568 20.03 -43.46 7.47
C LEU A 568 21.27 -43.98 6.74
N PHE A 569 21.07 -44.75 5.68
CA PHE A 569 22.14 -45.28 4.85
C PHE A 569 22.93 -44.18 4.13
N GLU A 570 22.26 -43.19 3.54
CA GLU A 570 22.91 -42.01 2.95
C GLU A 570 23.84 -41.33 3.96
N MET A 571 23.37 -41.14 5.20
CA MET A 571 24.19 -40.56 6.25
C MET A 571 25.38 -41.45 6.63
N LEU A 572 25.21 -42.77 6.64
CA LEU A 572 26.29 -43.73 6.90
C LEU A 572 27.36 -43.69 5.83
N ILE A 573 26.97 -43.67 4.55
CA ILE A 573 27.91 -43.54 3.43
C ILE A 573 28.75 -42.29 3.66
N VAL A 574 28.12 -41.12 3.79
CA VAL A 574 28.82 -39.83 3.88
C VAL A 574 29.85 -39.82 5.01
N LYS A 575 29.56 -40.47 6.14
CA LYS A 575 30.42 -40.45 7.32
C LYS A 575 31.48 -41.56 7.36
N TYR A 576 31.20 -42.74 6.80
CA TYR A 576 32.02 -43.94 7.03
C TYR A 576 32.51 -44.63 5.75
N THR A 577 32.41 -44.02 4.56
CA THR A 577 32.93 -44.64 3.31
C THR A 577 34.39 -45.09 3.44
N LYS A 578 35.20 -44.36 4.22
CA LYS A 578 36.64 -44.63 4.41
C LYS A 578 36.97 -45.60 5.53
N SER A 579 36.00 -45.91 6.39
CA SER A 579 36.21 -46.75 7.57
C SER A 579 35.02 -47.68 7.81
N VAL A 580 34.54 -48.33 6.74
CA VAL A 580 33.32 -49.16 6.74
C VAL A 580 33.32 -50.18 7.89
N LEU A 581 34.47 -50.77 8.19
CA LEU A 581 34.62 -51.80 9.22
C LEU A 581 34.53 -51.30 10.66
N SER A 582 34.59 -49.98 10.89
CA SER A 582 34.35 -49.40 12.21
C SER A 582 32.87 -49.27 12.55
N LEU A 583 31.98 -49.62 11.63
CA LEU A 583 30.54 -49.61 11.86
C LEU A 583 30.12 -50.81 12.73
N PRO A 584 29.04 -50.65 13.51
CA PRO A 584 28.46 -51.73 14.31
C PRO A 584 27.67 -52.72 13.45
N ASN A 585 26.97 -53.68 14.07
CA ASN A 585 26.21 -54.69 13.32
C ASN A 585 24.98 -54.06 12.64
N ILE A 586 25.10 -53.76 11.35
CA ILE A 586 24.02 -53.21 10.51
C ILE A 586 23.68 -54.10 9.32
N GLU A 587 23.92 -55.41 9.43
CA GLU A 587 23.73 -56.39 8.36
C GLU A 587 22.32 -56.35 7.74
N VAL A 588 21.27 -56.16 8.55
CA VAL A 588 19.87 -56.17 8.09
C VAL A 588 19.58 -54.89 7.33
N ILE A 589 20.08 -53.76 7.82
CA ILE A 589 20.00 -52.46 7.15
C ILE A 589 20.69 -52.53 5.77
N LEU A 590 21.91 -53.07 5.70
CA LEU A 590 22.65 -53.16 4.43
C LEU A 590 22.01 -54.15 3.45
N ASN A 591 21.58 -55.32 3.92
CA ASN A 591 20.83 -56.27 3.10
C ASN A 591 19.54 -55.64 2.56
N PHE A 592 18.85 -54.83 3.37
CA PHE A 592 17.65 -54.12 2.92
C PHE A 592 17.98 -53.16 1.78
N VAL A 593 18.96 -52.27 1.95
CA VAL A 593 19.38 -51.30 0.91
C VAL A 593 19.81 -52.00 -0.39
N GLU A 594 20.59 -53.08 -0.28
CA GLU A 594 21.03 -53.88 -1.44
C GLU A 594 19.86 -54.57 -2.16
N ASN A 595 18.77 -54.89 -1.47
CA ASN A 595 17.59 -55.47 -2.11
C ASN A 595 16.75 -54.40 -2.82
N ILE A 596 16.60 -53.21 -2.23
CA ILE A 596 15.77 -52.14 -2.79
C ILE A 596 16.49 -51.27 -3.84
N ARG A 597 17.83 -51.34 -3.94
CA ARG A 597 18.61 -50.61 -4.98
C ARG A 597 18.21 -50.93 -6.42
N GLN A 598 17.56 -52.07 -6.64
CA GLN A 598 17.08 -52.51 -7.96
C GLN A 598 15.73 -51.89 -8.33
N GLU A 599 15.09 -51.17 -7.41
CA GLU A 599 13.79 -50.55 -7.62
C GLU A 599 13.96 -49.07 -7.98
N GLU A 600 13.64 -48.71 -9.23
CA GLU A 600 13.79 -47.34 -9.76
C GLU A 600 13.02 -46.29 -8.93
N MET A 601 11.99 -46.71 -8.19
CA MET A 601 11.08 -45.83 -7.45
C MET A 601 11.74 -45.11 -6.25
N TYR A 602 12.87 -45.59 -5.71
CA TYR A 602 13.37 -45.14 -4.41
C TYR A 602 14.62 -44.25 -4.44
N GLU A 603 15.09 -43.84 -5.63
CA GLU A 603 16.18 -42.86 -5.81
C GLU A 603 17.42 -43.09 -4.91
N ILE A 604 17.95 -44.31 -4.89
CA ILE A 604 19.21 -44.60 -4.16
C ILE A 604 20.39 -44.22 -5.04
N ASP A 605 21.38 -43.50 -4.50
CA ASP A 605 22.66 -43.25 -5.17
C ASP A 605 23.47 -44.56 -5.25
N THR A 606 23.22 -45.32 -6.33
CA THR A 606 23.84 -46.62 -6.58
C THR A 606 25.35 -46.51 -6.70
N LYS A 607 25.87 -45.39 -7.19
CA LYS A 607 27.31 -45.16 -7.32
C LYS A 607 27.96 -45.05 -5.94
N GLN A 608 27.39 -44.25 -5.04
CA GLN A 608 27.92 -44.12 -3.68
C GLN A 608 27.76 -45.42 -2.88
N LEU A 609 26.66 -46.16 -3.08
CA LEU A 609 26.48 -47.50 -2.53
C LEU A 609 27.59 -48.44 -3.01
N ASP A 610 27.86 -48.48 -4.32
CA ASP A 610 28.91 -49.34 -4.88
C ASP A 610 30.31 -48.96 -4.40
N GLU A 611 30.60 -47.66 -4.25
CA GLU A 611 31.85 -47.18 -3.64
C GLU A 611 31.98 -47.61 -2.17
N PHE A 612 30.90 -47.49 -1.39
CA PHE A 612 30.85 -47.94 0.01
C PHE A 612 31.07 -49.46 0.11
N MET A 613 30.40 -50.23 -0.75
CA MET A 613 30.51 -51.69 -0.80
C MET A 613 31.91 -52.14 -1.20
N THR A 614 32.47 -51.53 -2.24
CA THR A 614 33.84 -51.80 -2.71
C THR A 614 34.88 -51.47 -1.65
N SER A 615 34.71 -50.35 -0.94
CA SER A 615 35.57 -49.96 0.17
C SER A 615 35.53 -50.99 1.32
N GLY A 616 34.35 -51.48 1.67
CA GLY A 616 34.18 -52.56 2.65
C GLY A 616 34.89 -53.84 2.25
N LEU A 617 34.68 -54.31 1.01
CA LEU A 617 35.33 -55.50 0.46
C LEU A 617 36.86 -55.37 0.48
N LYS A 618 37.39 -54.25 -0.04
CA LYS A 618 38.83 -53.97 -0.05
C LYS A 618 39.43 -53.85 1.35
N SER A 619 38.65 -53.37 2.31
CA SER A 619 39.09 -53.28 3.71
C SER A 619 39.26 -54.68 4.31
N ILE A 620 38.33 -55.61 4.07
CA ILE A 620 38.47 -57.01 4.50
C ILE A 620 39.65 -57.69 3.80
N GLU A 621 39.81 -57.47 2.50
CA GLU A 621 40.97 -57.96 1.74
C GLU A 621 42.28 -57.48 2.37
N ASN A 622 42.43 -56.18 2.61
CA ASN A 622 43.62 -55.61 3.26
C ASN A 622 43.88 -56.21 4.65
N LEU A 623 42.84 -56.54 5.40
CA LEU A 623 42.99 -57.15 6.72
C LEU A 623 43.51 -58.56 6.67
N LEU A 624 42.94 -59.37 5.76
CA LEU A 624 43.42 -60.72 5.49
C LEU A 624 44.90 -60.66 5.10
N LEU A 625 45.30 -59.69 4.27
CA LEU A 625 46.68 -59.43 3.84
C LEU A 625 47.60 -58.79 4.90
N LEU A 626 47.17 -58.65 6.16
CA LEU A 626 47.93 -58.02 7.24
C LEU A 626 48.36 -56.55 6.97
N LYS A 627 47.61 -55.83 6.14
CA LYS A 627 47.86 -54.41 5.81
C LYS A 627 47.08 -53.42 6.70
N GLY A 628 46.29 -53.92 7.65
CA GLY A 628 45.50 -53.10 8.56
C GLY A 628 46.32 -52.48 9.69
N SER A 629 45.78 -51.45 10.35
CA SER A 629 46.37 -50.91 11.58
C SER A 629 45.99 -51.78 12.79
N CYS A 630 46.82 -51.78 13.84
CA CYS A 630 46.56 -52.52 15.09
C CYS A 630 45.17 -52.21 15.68
N SER A 631 44.73 -50.95 15.65
CA SER A 631 43.41 -50.55 16.14
C SER A 631 42.27 -51.15 15.31
N THR A 632 42.44 -51.35 14.00
CA THR A 632 41.43 -51.95 13.12
C THR A 632 41.14 -53.40 13.50
N TYR A 633 42.18 -54.20 13.77
CA TYR A 633 42.02 -55.60 14.19
C TYR A 633 41.32 -55.73 15.54
N ARG A 634 41.66 -54.85 16.50
CA ARG A 634 41.00 -54.83 17.82
C ARG A 634 39.52 -54.49 17.74
N VAL A 635 39.13 -53.56 16.86
CA VAL A 635 37.72 -53.16 16.68
C VAL A 635 36.90 -54.30 16.07
N LEU A 636 37.44 -55.02 15.09
CA LEU A 636 36.75 -56.10 14.37
C LEU A 636 36.43 -57.34 15.20
N HIS A 637 37.26 -57.64 16.19
CA HIS A 637 36.92 -58.71 17.14
C HIS A 637 35.61 -58.41 17.89
N ASN A 638 35.27 -57.13 18.04
CA ASN A 638 34.10 -56.66 18.79
C ASN A 638 32.95 -56.16 17.88
N SER A 639 33.12 -56.12 16.55
CA SER A 639 32.09 -55.69 15.58
C SER A 639 31.86 -56.74 14.50
N THR A 640 30.61 -56.94 14.10
CA THR A 640 30.22 -58.06 13.22
C THR A 640 29.93 -57.65 11.77
N ILE A 641 30.11 -56.38 11.39
CA ILE A 641 29.81 -55.93 10.01
C ILE A 641 30.68 -56.65 8.96
N ALA A 642 31.86 -57.15 9.35
CA ALA A 642 32.71 -57.97 8.49
C ALA A 642 31.97 -59.21 7.94
N TYR A 643 31.12 -59.85 8.76
CA TYR A 643 30.38 -61.04 8.36
C TYR A 643 29.38 -60.77 7.21
N PHE A 644 28.92 -59.53 7.04
CA PHE A 644 28.11 -59.17 5.86
C PHE A 644 28.93 -59.20 4.56
N PHE A 645 30.23 -58.86 4.62
CA PHE A 645 31.11 -58.83 3.45
C PHE A 645 31.75 -60.18 3.16
N LEU A 646 31.98 -61.05 4.15
CA LEU A 646 32.66 -62.34 3.98
C LEU A 646 32.04 -63.25 2.90
N PRO A 647 30.71 -63.40 2.78
CA PRO A 647 30.12 -64.21 1.71
C PRO A 647 30.47 -63.69 0.30
N LYS A 648 30.69 -62.37 0.18
CA LYS A 648 30.97 -61.66 -1.09
C LYS A 648 32.45 -61.66 -1.47
N ILE A 649 33.33 -62.26 -0.67
CA ILE A 649 34.78 -62.28 -0.86
C ILE A 649 35.27 -63.68 -1.20
N ASP A 650 36.23 -63.77 -2.11
CA ASP A 650 36.97 -65.00 -2.38
C ASP A 650 38.25 -65.06 -1.53
N ILE A 651 38.11 -65.65 -0.33
CA ILE A 651 39.23 -65.82 0.60
C ILE A 651 40.33 -66.69 -0.02
N GLN A 652 39.97 -67.69 -0.82
CA GLN A 652 40.95 -68.61 -1.41
C GLN A 652 41.84 -67.87 -2.39
N GLN A 653 41.24 -67.08 -3.29
CA GLN A 653 41.99 -66.27 -4.25
C GLN A 653 42.90 -65.25 -3.55
N ILE A 654 42.39 -64.55 -2.52
CA ILE A 654 43.20 -63.59 -1.76
C ILE A 654 44.40 -64.28 -1.12
N LEU A 655 44.22 -65.46 -0.51
CA LEU A 655 45.29 -66.19 0.15
C LEU A 655 46.36 -66.73 -0.82
N THR A 656 45.99 -67.09 -2.04
CA THR A 656 46.95 -67.50 -3.07
C THR A 656 47.82 -66.35 -3.58
N ASP A 657 47.32 -65.11 -3.50
CA ASP A 657 48.01 -63.92 -3.99
C ASP A 657 48.97 -63.29 -2.95
N VAL A 658 49.08 -63.86 -1.75
CA VAL A 658 49.86 -63.26 -0.65
C VAL A 658 51.28 -63.78 -0.59
N ASN A 659 52.21 -62.89 -0.21
CA ASN A 659 53.57 -63.27 0.15
C ASN A 659 53.56 -64.06 1.48
N PRO A 660 53.94 -65.34 1.50
CA PRO A 660 53.95 -66.16 2.71
C PRO A 660 54.80 -65.59 3.85
N GLN A 661 55.79 -64.73 3.55
CA GLN A 661 56.61 -64.08 4.57
C GLN A 661 55.82 -63.10 5.44
N GLN A 662 54.69 -62.58 4.97
CA GLN A 662 53.85 -61.64 5.75
C GLN A 662 53.14 -62.33 6.92
N TYR A 663 52.92 -63.65 6.85
CA TYR A 663 52.28 -64.46 7.90
C TYR A 663 53.27 -65.21 8.79
N LYS A 664 54.57 -64.95 8.64
CA LYS A 664 55.62 -65.58 9.44
C LYS A 664 56.16 -64.62 10.48
N PHE A 665 56.31 -65.10 11.72
CA PHE A 665 57.06 -64.34 12.70
C PHE A 665 58.56 -64.34 12.39
N PRO A 666 59.26 -63.22 12.62
CA PRO A 666 60.70 -63.19 12.54
C PRO A 666 61.29 -64.09 13.63
N SER A 667 62.29 -64.89 13.26
CA SER A 667 63.06 -65.68 14.21
C SER A 667 63.83 -64.76 15.16
N LEU A 668 63.52 -64.82 16.46
CA LEU A 668 64.26 -64.06 17.48
C LEU A 668 65.51 -64.82 17.94
N PRO A 669 66.59 -64.12 18.29
CA PRO A 669 67.72 -64.74 18.97
C PRO A 669 67.28 -65.32 20.33
N ARG A 670 67.73 -66.54 20.68
CA ARG A 670 67.40 -67.26 21.93
C ARG A 670 67.47 -66.44 23.22
N LYS A 671 68.35 -65.43 23.28
CA LYS A 671 68.49 -64.56 24.47
C LYS A 671 67.26 -63.67 24.70
N THR A 672 66.59 -63.25 23.63
CA THR A 672 65.38 -62.41 23.67
C THR A 672 64.14 -63.21 24.07
N GLU A 673 64.10 -64.50 23.73
CA GLU A 673 63.01 -65.42 24.08
C GLU A 673 62.89 -65.65 25.60
N LEU A 674 64.00 -65.55 26.34
CA LEU A 674 64.01 -65.69 27.81
C LEU A 674 63.21 -64.59 28.54
N PHE A 675 63.04 -63.43 27.91
CA PHE A 675 62.36 -62.28 28.52
C PHE A 675 60.89 -62.16 28.10
N ILE A 676 60.45 -62.96 27.12
CA ILE A 676 59.09 -62.89 26.57
C ILE A 676 58.50 -64.28 26.57
N SER A 677 57.69 -64.58 27.58
CA SER A 677 56.97 -65.84 27.66
C SER A 677 55.92 -65.91 26.54
N SER A 678 56.17 -66.79 25.56
CA SER A 678 55.26 -67.24 24.49
C SER A 678 55.27 -66.40 23.20
N ILE A 679 56.19 -66.71 22.26
CA ILE A 679 56.06 -66.24 20.87
C ILE A 679 54.81 -66.89 20.26
N PRO A 680 53.86 -66.13 19.67
CA PRO A 680 52.70 -66.70 19.03
C PRO A 680 53.12 -67.48 17.77
N LYS A 681 52.28 -68.42 17.33
CA LYS A 681 52.59 -69.23 16.14
C LYS A 681 52.33 -68.44 14.86
N ASP A 682 53.00 -68.84 13.77
CA ASP A 682 52.71 -68.37 12.41
C ASP A 682 51.21 -68.48 12.10
N ILE A 683 50.64 -67.51 11.38
CA ILE A 683 49.21 -67.52 11.07
C ILE A 683 48.90 -68.70 10.16
N SER A 684 47.93 -69.52 10.55
CA SER A 684 47.49 -70.63 9.74
C SER A 684 46.70 -70.14 8.52
N THR A 685 47.20 -70.50 7.34
CA THR A 685 46.50 -70.31 6.06
C THR A 685 45.65 -71.52 5.68
N THR A 686 45.58 -72.55 6.53
CA THR A 686 44.75 -73.73 6.26
C THR A 686 43.27 -73.35 6.27
N LEU A 687 42.61 -73.52 5.13
CA LEU A 687 41.18 -73.28 4.98
C LEU A 687 40.37 -74.16 5.94
N THR A 688 39.37 -73.55 6.59
CA THR A 688 38.31 -74.25 7.34
C THR A 688 37.08 -74.45 6.44
N GLU A 689 36.13 -75.28 6.87
CA GLU A 689 34.93 -75.60 6.09
C GLU A 689 34.02 -74.38 5.82
N SER A 690 34.05 -73.34 6.67
CA SER A 690 33.34 -72.08 6.41
C SER A 690 34.27 -70.85 6.38
N LYS A 691 33.90 -69.87 5.55
CA LYS A 691 34.58 -68.57 5.44
C LYS A 691 34.54 -67.77 6.74
N GLU A 692 33.43 -67.85 7.49
CA GLU A 692 33.32 -67.15 8.78
C GLU A 692 34.24 -67.75 9.84
N GLU A 693 34.30 -69.08 9.93
CA GLU A 693 35.15 -69.78 10.91
C GLU A 693 36.63 -69.50 10.63
N TYR A 694 37.02 -69.43 9.36
CA TYR A 694 38.38 -69.06 8.96
C TYR A 694 38.73 -67.65 9.46
N PHE A 695 37.86 -66.68 9.15
CA PHE A 695 38.07 -65.28 9.52
C PHE A 695 38.13 -65.10 11.04
N LYS A 696 37.28 -65.81 11.78
CA LYS A 696 37.28 -65.80 13.26
C LYS A 696 38.61 -66.31 13.82
N ARG A 697 39.08 -67.49 13.36
CA ARG A 697 40.38 -68.05 13.78
C ARG A 697 41.55 -67.16 13.39
N PHE A 698 41.47 -66.50 12.25
CA PHE A 698 42.47 -65.54 11.80
C PHE A 698 42.56 -64.34 12.77
N LEU A 699 41.42 -63.74 13.14
CA LEU A 699 41.40 -62.63 14.11
C LEU A 699 41.89 -63.04 15.50
N GLU A 700 41.55 -64.24 15.96
CA GLU A 700 42.06 -64.80 17.22
C GLU A 700 43.59 -64.87 17.21
N GLN A 701 44.18 -65.42 16.13
CA GLN A 701 45.64 -65.51 15.97
C GLN A 701 46.30 -64.12 15.88
N VAL A 702 45.76 -63.19 15.10
CA VAL A 702 46.30 -61.82 14.98
C VAL A 702 46.23 -61.06 16.32
N ASN A 703 45.19 -61.27 17.13
CA ASN A 703 45.11 -60.64 18.43
C ASN A 703 46.20 -61.12 19.39
N GLU A 704 46.52 -62.42 19.37
CA GLU A 704 47.67 -62.95 20.11
C GLU A 704 48.98 -62.31 19.62
N TRP A 705 49.14 -62.16 18.30
CA TRP A 705 50.29 -61.48 17.70
C TRP A 705 50.45 -60.05 18.20
N LEU A 706 49.37 -59.27 18.19
CA LEU A 706 49.38 -57.86 18.58
C LEU A 706 49.70 -57.67 20.07
N GLN A 707 49.10 -58.49 20.95
CA GLN A 707 49.41 -58.44 22.39
C GLN A 707 50.87 -58.77 22.68
N TRP A 708 51.41 -59.76 21.96
CA TRP A 708 52.81 -60.12 22.09
C TRP A 708 53.73 -59.00 21.59
N PHE A 709 53.42 -58.37 20.46
CA PHE A 709 54.23 -57.29 19.90
C PHE A 709 54.30 -56.07 20.82
N ASP A 710 53.20 -55.68 21.46
CA ASP A 710 53.18 -54.58 22.45
C ASP A 710 54.08 -54.88 23.66
N ARG A 711 54.06 -56.13 24.15
CA ARG A 711 54.96 -56.59 25.22
C ARG A 711 56.42 -56.59 24.77
N PHE A 712 56.69 -57.09 23.56
CA PHE A 712 58.02 -57.09 22.95
C PHE A 712 58.58 -55.67 22.84
N LEU A 713 57.80 -54.72 22.35
CA LEU A 713 58.20 -53.31 22.25
C LEU A 713 58.42 -52.67 23.62
N THR A 714 57.54 -52.93 24.59
CA THR A 714 57.68 -52.40 25.96
C THR A 714 59.01 -52.84 26.58
N ILE A 715 59.33 -54.13 26.46
CA ILE A 715 60.59 -54.69 26.98
C ILE A 715 61.79 -54.12 26.20
N SER A 716 61.69 -54.06 24.88
CA SER A 716 62.76 -53.52 24.02
C SER A 716 63.01 -52.04 24.27
N LEU A 717 61.98 -51.24 24.54
CA LEU A 717 62.07 -49.83 24.92
C LEU A 717 62.79 -49.66 26.26
N TYR A 718 62.46 -50.47 27.27
CA TYR A 718 63.20 -50.48 28.54
C TYR A 718 64.68 -50.82 28.35
N ILE A 719 64.98 -51.79 27.47
CA ILE A 719 66.36 -52.15 27.14
C ILE A 719 67.06 -51.00 26.40
N ILE A 720 66.40 -50.34 25.45
CA ILE A 720 66.95 -49.20 24.71
C ILE A 720 67.15 -47.98 25.61
N GLU A 721 66.21 -47.67 26.52
CA GLU A 721 66.36 -46.61 27.51
C GLU A 721 67.48 -46.90 28.51
N TRP A 722 67.58 -48.15 28.98
CA TRP A 722 68.69 -48.60 29.80
C TRP A 722 70.03 -48.44 29.08
N LEU A 723 70.11 -48.81 27.80
CA LEU A 723 71.29 -48.60 26.94
C LEU A 723 71.59 -47.12 26.67
N LYS A 724 70.58 -46.26 26.54
CA LYS A 724 70.76 -44.81 26.37
C LYS A 724 71.27 -44.13 27.63
N ASN A 725 70.89 -44.61 28.81
CA ASN A 725 71.38 -44.14 30.11
C ASN A 725 72.78 -44.69 30.47
N LEU A 726 73.38 -45.50 29.59
CA LEU A 726 74.73 -46.05 29.73
C LEU A 726 75.81 -45.24 28.99
N ASN A 727 75.45 -44.09 28.39
CA ASN A 727 76.39 -43.12 27.83
C ASN A 727 76.55 -41.90 28.72
#